data_AF-A0A9E5VMG9-F1
#
_entry.id   AF-A0A9E5VMG9-F1
#
_cell.length_a   1.000
_cell.length_b   1.000
_cell.length_c   1.000
_cell.angle_alpha   90.00
_cell.angle_beta   90.00
_cell.angle_gamma   90.00
#
_symmetry.space_group_name_H-M   'P 1'
#
loop_
_entity.id
_entity.type
_entity.pdbx_description
1 polymer ?
#
loop_
_entity_poly.entity_id
_entity_poly.type
_entity_poly.pdbx_seq_one_letter_code
_entity_poly.pdbx_strand_id
1 'polypeptide(L)'
;ATASGCSFEETGTYLAVTHGGTGKVIVYKRSGDTFSALSALTGIPDGDYGATGCAFTPSGNYLVIALHISSNTTLVAYSRSGDTFTKLSGPALSESYGEDCAVTSDGVYMAVCNNLSPAVSVFKRSGSSFTRLSTPYLPLTGGSDISFRPDGRHLALVLGSALYIYGRSDDTFTETAIPADVKNSVYCAAFSPDGSMLACVRFSYPTDYLPNCYGVYPVSHSPGPGAVVDESQDIAFSWGVYSDLPDIWPQTQLSAKLRWRPQGETAYTEITISGSAQSYTMPAGTLSGDYIEWQVLIEYESGKYTSGSEWITISTVDAVPEKPIPLSPLNEYVDVSDNIRFEWQHVINSGTAQSGADLQYSIEGGAWTDLASVSGSDQFYDCPGGTLPGGSLRWRVRTYNSDGVEGDWSDPAAFVGIGPPAAPSISNITESARPTISWVASGQVGYHLQITKDGAVIYDTGETAGAEKSHTVPFYLANGSYAIRLRYINSSQQWSPWATSGFILAFTPPDTPTISVAAIINGARISISNIDEDAQHVYLLRDGVPIADITGLSTYDDYAALGTVTYVARVVDSNENYADSLPANVTVTVIGAVLAAVDALDAPVKMRLKAAGQPPVTRQKQLIGAANHYAGREHPVFTFSEFSTEVFNPSYYYTSFADWELLEALVNRRQTVLYRDMLGNRIFGAITIHNFTQEDDNRIMFALTIQRVDYVEQIEYAEVDAS
;
A
#
# COMPACT_ATOMS: atom_id res chain seq x y z
N ALA A 1 32.10 17.44 35.01
CA ALA A 1 33.27 17.98 34.31
C ALA A 1 32.81 19.17 33.51
N THR A 2 33.50 20.30 33.60
CA THR A 2 33.18 21.52 32.82
C THR A 2 33.50 21.26 31.35
N ALA A 3 32.57 21.57 30.45
CA ALA A 3 32.87 21.57 29.02
C ALA A 3 33.82 22.74 28.71
N SER A 4 34.85 22.49 27.91
CA SER A 4 35.88 23.47 27.56
C SER A 4 35.78 23.93 26.11
N GLY A 5 35.31 23.06 25.23
CA GLY A 5 35.13 23.35 23.80
C GLY A 5 34.10 22.42 23.18
N CYS A 6 33.55 22.82 22.04
CA CYS A 6 32.63 21.99 21.28
C CYS A 6 32.70 22.29 19.79
N SER A 7 32.35 21.30 18.97
CA SER A 7 32.32 21.46 17.51
C SER A 7 31.26 20.55 16.90
N PHE A 8 30.50 21.10 15.95
CA PHE A 8 29.57 20.35 15.09
C PHE A 8 30.23 20.02 13.75
N GLU A 9 29.87 18.87 13.16
CA GLU A 9 30.02 18.71 11.71
C GLU A 9 28.95 19.53 10.96
N GLU A 10 29.18 19.81 9.67
CA GLU A 10 28.37 20.76 8.88
C GLU A 10 26.88 20.39 8.81
N THR A 11 26.54 19.09 8.78
CA THR A 11 25.14 18.65 8.74
C THR A 11 24.42 18.73 10.09
N GLY A 12 25.16 19.01 11.18
CA GLY A 12 24.64 19.00 12.54
C GLY A 12 24.37 17.60 13.12
N THR A 13 24.73 16.53 12.40
CA THR A 13 24.48 15.14 12.84
C THR A 13 25.36 14.71 14.00
N TYR A 14 26.59 15.24 14.10
CA TYR A 14 27.51 14.90 15.20
C TYR A 14 28.03 16.15 15.91
N LEU A 15 28.11 16.06 17.23
CA LEU A 15 28.64 17.09 18.13
C LEU A 15 29.75 16.48 18.98
N ALA A 16 30.95 17.04 18.92
CA ALA A 16 32.04 16.70 19.81
C ALA A 16 32.11 17.73 20.93
N VAL A 17 32.24 17.27 22.17
CA VAL A 17 32.40 18.12 23.36
C VAL A 17 33.65 17.67 24.10
N THR A 18 34.57 18.62 24.33
CA THR A 18 35.74 18.42 25.19
C THR A 18 35.42 18.85 26.61
N HIS A 19 35.93 18.11 27.59
CA HIS A 19 35.74 18.43 28.99
C HIS A 19 37.09 18.60 29.70
N GLY A 20 37.20 19.64 30.51
CA GLY A 20 38.34 19.87 31.40
C GLY A 20 38.45 18.78 32.47
N GLY A 21 39.68 18.41 32.80
CA GLY A 21 40.02 17.25 33.63
C GLY A 21 40.35 16.01 32.80
N THR A 22 40.61 14.86 33.43
CA THR A 22 41.20 13.66 32.81
C THR A 22 40.55 13.24 31.48
N GLY A 23 41.08 13.70 30.34
CA GLY A 23 40.95 13.11 28.99
C GLY A 23 39.54 12.91 28.39
N LYS A 24 38.47 13.50 28.92
CA LYS A 24 37.10 13.19 28.47
C LYS A 24 36.70 14.02 27.24
N VAL A 25 36.58 13.35 26.09
CA VAL A 25 35.88 13.85 24.90
C VAL A 25 34.68 12.95 24.64
N ILE A 26 33.50 13.56 24.49
CA ILE A 26 32.26 12.85 24.17
C ILE A 26 31.81 13.29 22.79
N VAL A 27 31.55 12.33 21.91
CA VAL A 27 30.90 12.57 20.63
C VAL A 27 29.45 12.14 20.76
N TYR A 28 28.54 13.04 20.43
CA TYR A 28 27.11 12.79 20.37
C TYR A 28 26.66 12.67 18.92
N LYS A 29 25.68 11.80 18.68
CA LYS A 29 24.93 11.72 17.44
C LYS A 29 23.54 12.30 17.66
N ARG A 30 23.14 13.24 16.81
CA ARG A 30 21.83 13.88 16.81
C ARG A 30 20.84 13.06 15.99
N SER A 31 19.64 12.87 16.52
CA SER A 31 18.47 12.34 15.79
C SER A 31 17.25 13.15 16.20
N GLY A 32 16.75 13.99 15.29
CA GLY A 32 15.77 15.03 15.65
C GLY A 32 16.36 15.97 16.70
N ASP A 33 15.69 16.12 17.84
CA ASP A 33 16.13 16.98 18.95
C ASP A 33 16.89 16.25 20.07
N THR A 34 17.21 14.97 19.88
CA THR A 34 17.91 14.17 20.88
C THR A 34 19.38 13.95 20.50
N PHE A 35 20.28 14.10 21.47
CA PHE A 35 21.71 13.78 21.36
C PHE A 35 22.06 12.52 22.15
N SER A 36 22.52 11.49 21.46
CA SER A 36 22.96 10.22 22.05
C SER A 36 24.48 10.12 22.04
N ALA A 37 25.09 9.91 23.22
CA ALA A 37 26.54 9.73 23.31
C ALA A 37 26.98 8.44 22.60
N LEU A 38 27.99 8.55 21.75
CA LEU A 38 28.65 7.42 21.11
C LEU A 38 29.62 6.73 22.09
N SER A 39 30.15 5.58 21.67
CA SER A 39 31.24 4.90 22.38
C SER A 39 32.44 5.84 22.58
N ALA A 40 33.04 5.78 23.77
CA ALA A 40 34.17 6.64 24.13
C ALA A 40 35.34 6.49 23.13
N LEU A 41 35.96 7.62 22.79
CA LEU A 41 37.17 7.64 21.95
C LEU A 41 38.31 6.93 22.68
N THR A 42 39.03 6.06 21.98
CA THR A 42 40.18 5.34 22.54
C THR A 42 41.50 6.03 22.19
N GLY A 43 42.49 5.89 23.06
CA GLY A 43 43.86 6.38 22.81
C GLY A 43 44.08 7.87 23.05
N ILE A 44 43.18 8.57 23.74
CA ILE A 44 43.46 9.91 24.28
C ILE A 44 44.29 9.75 25.56
N PRO A 45 45.47 10.38 25.69
CA PRO A 45 46.25 10.31 26.92
C PRO A 45 45.51 10.96 28.10
N ASP A 46 45.58 10.34 29.27
CA ASP A 46 45.19 10.97 30.53
C ASP A 46 46.20 12.06 30.90
N GLY A 47 45.73 13.19 31.43
CA GLY A 47 46.61 14.28 31.86
C GLY A 47 45.92 15.35 32.68
N ASP A 48 46.72 16.33 33.12
CA ASP A 48 46.42 17.27 34.19
C ASP A 48 45.22 18.20 33.91
N TYR A 49 45.05 18.68 32.66
CA TYR A 49 43.95 19.56 32.26
C TYR A 49 43.03 18.98 31.17
N GLY A 50 43.48 17.95 30.45
CA GLY A 50 42.64 17.17 29.54
C GLY A 50 42.50 17.77 28.13
N ALA A 51 41.33 17.57 27.52
CA ALA A 51 41.00 18.11 26.21
C ALA A 51 40.40 19.51 26.34
N THR A 52 40.94 20.47 25.60
CA THR A 52 40.62 21.90 25.72
C THR A 52 39.81 22.40 24.55
N GLY A 53 40.18 22.01 23.33
CA GLY A 53 39.48 22.37 22.10
C GLY A 53 39.25 21.17 21.18
N CYS A 54 38.24 21.26 20.31
CA CYS A 54 38.02 20.29 19.25
C CYS A 54 37.46 20.95 18.00
N ALA A 55 37.76 20.36 16.84
CA ALA A 55 37.21 20.81 15.57
C ALA A 55 36.90 19.64 14.65
N PHE A 56 35.70 19.62 14.08
CA PHE A 56 35.35 18.80 12.94
C PHE A 56 35.77 19.47 11.64
N THR A 57 36.15 18.66 10.66
CA THR A 57 36.06 19.08 9.25
C THR A 57 34.59 19.24 8.87
N PRO A 58 34.21 20.18 7.97
CA PRO A 58 32.83 20.34 7.49
C PRO A 58 32.20 19.02 7.04
N SER A 59 32.93 18.23 6.24
CA SER A 59 32.50 16.89 5.81
C SER A 59 32.32 15.84 6.92
N GLY A 60 32.67 16.16 8.17
CA GLY A 60 32.56 15.25 9.32
C GLY A 60 33.57 14.09 9.33
N ASN A 61 34.42 13.97 8.30
CA ASN A 61 35.32 12.85 8.11
C ASN A 61 36.51 12.84 9.06
N TYR A 62 36.88 13.98 9.63
CA TYR A 62 37.96 14.09 10.61
C TYR A 62 37.54 14.91 11.82
N LEU A 63 38.04 14.49 12.98
CA LEU A 63 37.92 15.19 14.25
C LEU A 63 39.32 15.42 14.81
N VAL A 64 39.65 16.68 15.11
CA VAL A 64 40.89 17.05 15.79
C VAL A 64 40.60 17.53 17.20
N ILE A 65 41.50 17.23 18.13
CA ILE A 65 41.35 17.51 19.56
C ILE A 65 42.66 18.11 20.07
N ALA A 66 42.58 19.32 20.63
CA ALA A 66 43.67 19.95 21.35
C ALA A 66 43.77 19.38 22.78
N LEU A 67 44.99 19.12 23.23
CA LEU A 67 45.27 18.54 24.54
C LEU A 67 46.18 19.45 25.36
N HIS A 68 45.71 19.76 26.57
CA HIS A 68 46.46 20.49 27.59
C HIS A 68 47.01 19.47 28.61
N ILE A 69 48.07 18.77 28.21
CA ILE A 69 48.69 17.72 29.02
C ILE A 69 50.21 17.89 29.05
N SER A 70 50.85 17.50 30.16
CA SER A 70 52.30 17.54 30.37
C SER A 70 53.10 16.50 29.54
N SER A 71 52.47 15.94 28.50
CA SER A 71 53.05 14.94 27.59
C SER A 71 53.41 15.55 26.23
N ASN A 72 54.18 14.83 25.41
CA ASN A 72 54.61 15.28 24.07
C ASN A 72 53.50 15.31 23.00
N THR A 73 52.23 15.47 23.38
CA THR A 73 51.07 15.43 22.46
C THR A 73 50.11 16.59 22.75
N THR A 74 50.10 17.61 21.89
CA THR A 74 49.16 18.75 21.96
C THR A 74 47.95 18.60 21.04
N LEU A 75 48.01 17.68 20.08
CA LEU A 75 46.96 17.48 19.07
C LEU A 75 46.78 15.98 18.79
N VAL A 76 45.54 15.52 18.83
CA VAL A 76 45.16 14.18 18.36
C VAL A 76 44.13 14.33 17.25
N ALA A 77 44.25 13.51 16.20
CA ALA A 77 43.33 13.46 15.09
C ALA A 77 42.69 12.07 14.96
N TYR A 78 41.42 12.04 14.60
CA TYR A 78 40.64 10.84 14.30
C TYR A 78 40.08 10.93 12.89
N SER A 79 40.07 9.81 12.17
CA SER A 79 39.20 9.63 11.00
C SER A 79 37.88 9.01 11.42
N ARG A 80 36.78 9.49 10.85
CA ARG A 80 35.43 8.97 11.07
C ARG A 80 34.98 8.11 9.88
N SER A 81 34.37 6.98 10.19
CA SER A 81 33.60 6.17 9.24
C SER A 81 32.31 5.72 9.92
N GLY A 82 31.18 6.30 9.53
CA GLY A 82 29.92 6.16 10.28
C GLY A 82 30.07 6.63 11.73
N ASP A 83 29.61 5.82 12.68
CA ASP A 83 29.71 6.14 14.12
C ASP A 83 31.07 5.76 14.73
N THR A 84 32.02 5.28 13.93
CA THR A 84 33.33 4.81 14.40
C THR A 84 34.42 5.85 14.18
N PHE A 85 35.17 6.15 15.23
CA PHE A 85 36.32 7.05 15.21
C PHE A 85 37.62 6.26 15.38
N THR A 86 38.48 6.30 14.37
CA THR A 86 39.79 5.65 14.39
C THR A 86 40.87 6.69 14.60
N LYS A 87 41.65 6.56 15.69
CA LYS A 87 42.77 7.45 15.98
C LYS A 87 43.78 7.35 14.84
N LEU A 88 44.10 8.46 14.21
CA LEU A 88 45.17 8.53 13.22
C LEU A 88 46.52 8.45 13.93
N SER A 89 47.53 7.94 13.24
CA SER A 89 48.93 8.10 13.61
C SER A 89 49.33 9.58 13.48
N GLY A 90 48.82 10.40 14.39
CA GLY A 90 48.96 11.85 14.45
C GLY A 90 50.31 12.30 15.01
N PRO A 91 50.71 13.56 14.75
CA PRO A 91 52.05 14.07 15.00
C PRO A 91 52.28 14.27 16.50
N ALA A 92 52.94 13.31 17.16
CA ALA A 92 53.43 13.50 18.52
C ALA A 92 54.74 14.27 18.47
N LEU A 93 54.80 15.55 18.86
CA LEU A 93 56.05 16.20 19.30
C LEU A 93 55.83 17.42 20.24
N SER A 94 56.45 17.26 21.42
CA SER A 94 57.25 18.16 22.29
C SER A 94 56.90 19.64 22.53
N GLU A 95 56.70 19.91 23.84
CA GLU A 95 57.02 21.12 24.63
C GLU A 95 55.95 22.21 24.88
N SER A 96 54.67 21.96 24.59
CA SER A 96 53.63 22.92 25.01
C SER A 96 52.30 22.28 25.37
N TYR A 97 51.38 23.08 25.90
CA TYR A 97 49.98 22.77 26.15
C TYR A 97 49.13 23.33 25.01
N GLY A 98 48.28 22.50 24.38
CA GLY A 98 47.32 22.95 23.37
C GLY A 98 46.08 23.56 24.03
N GLU A 99 45.64 24.73 23.57
CA GLU A 99 44.47 25.42 24.12
C GLU A 99 43.25 25.30 23.20
N ASP A 100 43.44 25.44 21.89
CA ASP A 100 42.40 25.20 20.91
C ASP A 100 42.98 24.73 19.57
N CYS A 101 42.14 24.16 18.71
CA CYS A 101 42.53 23.68 17.40
C CYS A 101 41.52 24.02 16.30
N ALA A 102 42.03 24.16 15.09
CA ALA A 102 41.24 24.39 13.89
C ALA A 102 41.69 23.47 12.76
N VAL A 103 40.77 23.15 11.86
CA VAL A 103 41.04 22.34 10.67
C VAL A 103 40.43 23.00 9.45
N THR A 104 41.12 22.93 8.31
CA THR A 104 40.59 23.44 7.04
C THR A 104 39.43 22.59 6.53
N SER A 105 38.59 23.17 5.67
CA SER A 105 37.40 22.52 5.14
C SER A 105 37.66 21.19 4.42
N ASP A 106 38.81 21.10 3.74
CA ASP A 106 39.32 19.90 3.07
C ASP A 106 39.98 18.87 4.01
N GLY A 107 40.14 19.19 5.29
CA GLY A 107 40.82 18.35 6.28
C GLY A 107 42.32 18.16 6.02
N VAL A 108 42.94 19.00 5.18
CA VAL A 108 44.36 18.88 4.81
C VAL A 108 45.26 19.61 5.81
N TYR A 109 44.85 20.77 6.31
CA TYR A 109 45.65 21.54 7.26
C TYR A 109 44.98 21.56 8.63
N MET A 110 45.76 21.32 9.67
CA MET A 110 45.31 21.33 11.06
C MET A 110 46.23 22.23 11.85
N ALA A 111 45.67 23.12 12.65
CA ALA A 111 46.42 24.06 13.48
C ALA A 111 46.02 23.91 14.94
N VAL A 112 46.99 24.09 15.83
CA VAL A 112 46.77 24.13 17.28
C VAL A 112 47.45 25.37 17.83
N CYS A 113 46.71 26.16 18.61
CA CYS A 113 47.30 27.24 19.40
C CYS A 113 47.81 26.64 20.72
N ASN A 114 48.99 27.10 21.14
CA ASN A 114 49.66 26.55 22.31
C ASN A 114 49.92 27.66 23.34
N ASN A 115 49.87 27.27 24.61
CA ASN A 115 50.09 28.18 25.74
C ASN A 115 51.57 28.61 25.85
N LEU A 116 52.51 27.71 25.53
CA LEU A 116 53.95 27.99 25.51
C LEU A 116 54.46 28.11 24.06
N SER A 117 55.67 28.62 23.93
CA SER A 117 56.33 28.75 22.64
C SER A 117 56.61 27.37 22.03
N PRO A 118 56.31 27.14 20.74
CA PRO A 118 55.71 28.08 19.81
C PRO A 118 54.19 28.20 19.99
N ALA A 119 53.67 29.43 20.03
CA ALA A 119 52.25 29.71 20.26
C ALA A 119 51.28 29.13 19.22
N VAL A 120 51.78 28.70 18.06
CA VAL A 120 50.98 28.01 17.04
C VAL A 120 51.79 26.94 16.34
N SER A 121 51.18 25.78 16.12
CA SER A 121 51.74 24.71 15.30
C SER A 121 50.73 24.33 14.21
N VAL A 122 51.19 24.31 12.95
CA VAL A 122 50.37 23.93 11.79
C VAL A 122 50.92 22.65 11.19
N PHE A 123 50.03 21.74 10.82
CA PHE A 123 50.34 20.44 10.23
C PHE A 123 49.61 20.28 8.91
N LYS A 124 50.28 19.69 7.94
CA LYS A 124 49.71 19.24 6.69
C LYS A 124 49.55 17.73 6.71
N ARG A 125 48.36 17.25 6.39
CA ARG A 125 48.00 15.83 6.33
C ARG A 125 48.18 15.30 4.92
N SER A 126 48.81 14.14 4.80
CA SER A 126 48.84 13.33 3.58
C SER A 126 48.47 11.89 3.93
N GLY A 127 47.25 11.48 3.57
CA GLY A 127 46.67 10.21 4.03
C GLY A 127 46.52 10.18 5.56
N SER A 128 47.19 9.22 6.22
CA SER A 128 47.27 9.08 7.67
C SER A 128 48.52 9.70 8.31
N SER A 129 49.38 10.33 7.50
CA SER A 129 50.63 10.96 7.94
C SER A 129 50.48 12.48 8.07
N PHE A 130 51.26 13.07 8.97
CA PHE A 130 51.25 14.51 9.25
C PHE A 130 52.66 15.08 9.18
N THR A 131 52.81 16.17 8.44
CA THR A 131 54.04 16.96 8.35
C THR A 131 53.82 18.29 9.02
N ARG A 132 54.62 18.61 10.05
CA ARG A 132 54.61 19.93 10.67
C ARG A 132 55.17 20.95 9.68
N LEU A 133 54.42 22.00 9.41
CA LEU A 133 54.86 23.11 8.56
C LEU A 133 55.73 24.07 9.37
N SER A 134 56.67 24.73 8.70
CA SER A 134 57.39 25.86 9.28
C SER A 134 56.41 27.02 9.47
N THR A 135 55.96 27.24 10.70
CA THR A 135 55.24 28.46 11.06
C THR A 135 56.24 29.60 11.21
N PRO A 136 55.85 30.87 11.00
CA PRO A 136 56.65 31.99 11.49
C PRO A 136 56.86 31.76 13.00
N TYR A 137 58.13 31.67 13.42
CA TYR A 137 58.48 31.51 14.82
C TYR A 137 58.02 32.76 15.57
N LEU A 138 56.84 32.70 16.18
CA LEU A 138 56.35 33.73 17.07
C LEU A 138 56.94 33.41 18.45
N PRO A 139 57.88 34.21 18.99
CA PRO A 139 58.40 34.03 20.35
C PRO A 139 57.36 34.40 21.42
N LEU A 140 56.08 34.38 21.06
CA LEU A 140 54.95 34.72 21.91
C LEU A 140 54.47 33.47 22.65
N THR A 141 53.85 33.69 23.80
CA THR A 141 53.16 32.68 24.60
C THR A 141 51.69 33.09 24.73
N GLY A 142 50.84 32.20 25.25
CA GLY A 142 49.44 32.50 25.53
C GLY A 142 48.53 32.46 24.30
N GLY A 143 48.69 31.47 23.42
CA GLY A 143 47.64 31.15 22.44
C GLY A 143 46.36 30.77 23.17
N SER A 144 45.23 31.35 22.74
CA SER A 144 43.94 31.21 23.42
C SER A 144 42.86 30.66 22.52
N ASP A 145 42.84 31.08 21.26
CA ASP A 145 41.85 30.67 20.29
C ASP A 145 42.43 30.69 18.87
N ILE A 146 41.88 29.86 17.98
CA ILE A 146 42.33 29.68 16.61
C ILE A 146 41.17 29.30 15.69
N SER A 147 41.06 29.96 14.53
CA SER A 147 39.98 29.69 13.57
C SER A 147 40.47 29.78 12.13
N PHE A 148 40.17 28.75 11.33
CA PHE A 148 40.34 28.82 9.88
C PHE A 148 39.11 29.45 9.24
N ARG A 149 39.34 30.31 8.25
CA ARG A 149 38.28 30.70 7.33
C ARG A 149 37.82 29.46 6.53
N PRO A 150 36.52 29.31 6.21
CA PRO A 150 36.01 28.15 5.47
C PRO A 150 36.71 27.88 4.13
N ASP A 151 37.25 28.90 3.47
CA ASP A 151 38.04 28.77 2.23
C ASP A 151 39.46 28.18 2.44
N GLY A 152 39.87 28.01 3.70
CA GLY A 152 41.18 27.50 4.10
C GLY A 152 42.35 28.43 3.76
N ARG A 153 42.08 29.69 3.37
CA ARG A 153 43.09 30.68 2.93
C ARG A 153 43.47 31.67 4.01
N HIS A 154 42.74 31.75 5.11
CA HIS A 154 43.06 32.63 6.24
C HIS A 154 42.99 31.88 7.56
N LEU A 155 43.90 32.22 8.47
CA LEU A 155 43.95 31.71 9.83
C LEU A 155 43.90 32.90 10.80
N ALA A 156 42.86 32.95 11.63
CA ALA A 156 42.77 33.86 12.76
C ALA A 156 43.37 33.19 13.99
N LEU A 157 44.20 33.93 14.73
CA LEU A 157 44.90 33.44 15.91
C LEU A 157 44.86 34.51 17.00
N VAL A 158 44.44 34.12 18.20
CA VAL A 158 44.41 35.02 19.35
C VAL A 158 45.56 34.66 20.30
N LEU A 159 46.52 35.58 20.44
CA LEU A 159 47.72 35.43 21.28
C LEU A 159 47.79 36.56 22.30
N GLY A 160 47.82 36.24 23.59
CA GLY A 160 48.06 37.23 24.64
C GLY A 160 47.07 38.41 24.62
N SER A 161 45.79 38.13 24.33
CA SER A 161 44.72 39.12 24.11
C SER A 161 44.85 39.97 22.84
N ALA A 162 45.60 39.53 21.84
CA ALA A 162 45.72 40.20 20.55
C ALA A 162 45.40 39.27 19.37
N LEU A 163 44.66 39.78 18.39
CA LEU A 163 44.31 39.09 17.16
C LEU A 163 45.40 39.20 16.10
N TYR A 164 45.73 38.08 15.47
CA TYR A 164 46.63 37.98 14.33
C TYR A 164 45.90 37.26 13.20
N ILE A 165 45.96 37.80 11.99
CA ILE A 165 45.40 37.17 10.79
C ILE A 165 46.56 36.76 9.89
N TYR A 166 46.59 35.51 9.48
CA TYR A 166 47.57 35.00 8.52
C TYR A 166 46.88 34.63 7.21
N GLY A 167 47.33 35.18 6.11
CA GLY A 167 47.01 34.70 4.78
C GLY A 167 47.84 33.46 4.47
N ARG A 168 47.19 32.42 3.94
CA ARG A 168 47.80 31.16 3.51
C ARG A 168 47.90 31.11 1.99
N SER A 169 49.12 30.90 1.49
CA SER A 169 49.40 30.53 0.11
C SER A 169 50.22 29.25 0.14
N ASP A 170 49.63 28.13 -0.29
CA ASP A 170 50.21 26.79 -0.15
C ASP A 170 50.66 26.52 1.29
N ASP A 171 51.89 26.05 1.50
CA ASP A 171 52.40 25.67 2.83
C ASP A 171 52.95 26.88 3.63
N THR A 172 52.76 28.10 3.12
CA THR A 172 53.29 29.34 3.72
C THR A 172 52.19 30.20 4.31
N PHE A 173 52.43 30.74 5.51
CA PHE A 173 51.54 31.66 6.23
C PHE A 173 52.21 33.03 6.39
N THR A 174 51.54 34.10 5.98
CA THR A 174 52.05 35.48 6.06
C THR A 174 51.08 36.34 6.86
N GLU A 175 51.58 37.07 7.86
CA GLU A 175 50.74 37.97 8.67
C GLU A 175 50.15 39.07 7.78
N THR A 176 48.84 39.23 7.89
CA THR A 176 48.08 40.32 7.29
C THR A 176 47.94 41.41 8.34
N ALA A 177 48.44 42.61 8.04
CA ALA A 177 48.31 43.75 8.94
C ALA A 177 46.84 44.12 9.13
N ILE A 178 46.42 44.25 10.39
CA ILE A 178 45.08 44.69 10.78
C ILE A 178 45.17 45.95 11.64
N PRO A 179 44.13 46.81 11.66
CA PRO A 179 44.10 48.01 12.49
C PRO A 179 44.31 47.71 13.99
N ALA A 180 45.04 48.57 14.69
CA ALA A 180 45.41 48.35 16.10
C ALA A 180 44.21 48.31 17.05
N ASP A 181 43.16 49.07 16.74
CA ASP A 181 41.86 49.09 17.43
C ASP A 181 41.05 47.80 17.26
N VAL A 182 41.34 47.02 16.21
CA VAL A 182 40.77 45.67 15.99
C VAL A 182 41.66 44.59 16.59
N LYS A 183 42.98 44.83 16.62
CA LYS A 183 43.98 43.87 17.09
C LYS A 183 43.93 43.61 18.59
N ASN A 184 43.64 44.60 19.42
CA ASN A 184 43.82 44.50 20.87
C ASN A 184 42.55 44.04 21.62
N SER A 185 42.77 43.46 22.79
CA SER A 185 41.75 43.01 23.75
C SER A 185 40.82 41.92 23.21
N VAL A 186 41.27 41.08 22.29
CA VAL A 186 40.49 39.96 21.73
C VAL A 186 40.74 38.70 22.54
N TYR A 187 39.68 38.01 22.96
CA TYR A 187 39.76 36.75 23.70
C TYR A 187 39.48 35.53 22.82
N CYS A 188 38.53 35.65 21.91
CA CYS A 188 38.09 34.58 21.01
C CYS A 188 37.75 35.21 19.65
N ALA A 189 38.01 34.49 18.56
CA ALA A 189 37.72 34.92 17.20
C ALA A 189 37.28 33.73 16.32
N ALA A 190 36.14 33.89 15.63
CA ALA A 190 35.58 32.85 14.77
C ALA A 190 35.12 33.42 13.42
N PHE A 191 35.49 32.76 12.33
CA PHE A 191 34.98 33.09 11.00
C PHE A 191 33.53 32.62 10.85
N SER A 192 32.72 33.39 10.12
CA SER A 192 31.37 32.96 9.72
C SER A 192 31.43 31.76 8.76
N PRO A 193 30.37 30.94 8.65
CA PRO A 193 30.34 29.76 7.78
C PRO A 193 30.53 30.07 6.28
N ASP A 194 30.12 31.24 5.82
CA ASP A 194 30.35 31.74 4.45
C ASP A 194 31.71 32.44 4.29
N GLY A 195 32.45 32.61 5.39
CA GLY A 195 33.73 33.30 5.47
C GLY A 195 33.65 34.80 5.20
N SER A 196 32.47 35.43 5.16
CA SER A 196 32.33 36.86 4.90
C SER A 196 32.69 37.73 6.11
N MET A 197 32.61 37.18 7.33
CA MET A 197 32.81 37.90 8.59
C MET A 197 33.77 37.16 9.51
N LEU A 198 34.42 37.93 10.40
CA LEU A 198 35.17 37.42 11.55
C LEU A 198 34.56 38.05 12.81
N ALA A 199 33.92 37.23 13.64
CA ALA A 199 33.43 37.66 14.94
C ALA A 199 34.61 37.64 15.94
N CYS A 200 34.74 38.67 16.76
CA CYS A 200 35.77 38.77 17.79
C CYS A 200 35.13 39.15 19.12
N VAL A 201 35.34 38.33 20.15
CA VAL A 201 34.90 38.64 21.52
C VAL A 201 36.02 39.39 22.22
N ARG A 202 35.71 40.54 22.83
CA ARG A 202 36.71 41.36 23.51
C ARG A 202 36.63 41.28 25.03
N PHE A 203 37.78 41.19 25.67
CA PHE A 203 37.90 41.24 27.12
C PHE A 203 38.13 42.69 27.56
N SER A 204 37.11 43.31 28.14
CA SER A 204 37.21 44.67 28.69
C SER A 204 37.39 44.57 30.20
N TYR A 205 38.59 44.86 30.72
CA TYR A 205 38.68 45.25 32.13
C TYR A 205 37.99 46.61 32.28
N PRO A 206 37.17 46.83 33.32
CA PRO A 206 36.44 48.08 33.51
C PRO A 206 37.42 49.17 33.99
N THR A 207 38.21 49.74 33.09
CA THR A 207 39.06 50.90 33.40
C THR A 207 38.94 52.06 32.43
N ASP A 208 38.30 51.88 31.27
CA ASP A 208 37.94 52.99 30.38
C ASP A 208 36.46 53.34 30.50
N TYR A 209 36.20 54.23 31.45
CA TYR A 209 34.93 54.93 31.66
C TYR A 209 34.58 55.75 30.40
N LEU A 210 33.78 55.19 29.49
CA LEU A 210 32.99 55.97 28.53
C LEU A 210 31.67 56.36 29.23
N PRO A 211 31.38 57.65 29.50
CA PRO A 211 30.27 58.02 30.38
C PRO A 211 28.85 57.81 29.83
N ASN A 212 28.66 57.31 28.60
CA ASN A 212 27.37 57.46 27.90
C ASN A 212 26.79 56.17 27.26
N CYS A 213 27.24 54.97 27.64
CA CYS A 213 26.80 53.74 26.95
C CYS A 213 26.01 52.74 27.81
N TYR A 214 25.71 53.03 29.08
CA TYR A 214 24.92 52.14 29.94
C TYR A 214 23.46 52.60 29.95
N GLY A 215 22.55 51.77 29.44
CA GLY A 215 21.13 52.09 29.31
C GLY A 215 20.21 50.93 29.67
N VAL A 216 18.97 51.24 30.04
CA VAL A 216 17.90 50.24 30.08
C VAL A 216 17.46 50.00 28.64
N TYR A 217 17.27 48.76 28.23
CA TYR A 217 16.79 48.42 26.89
C TYR A 217 15.79 47.26 26.94
N PRO A 218 14.78 47.28 26.05
CA PRO A 218 13.86 46.17 25.91
C PRO A 218 14.37 45.13 24.91
N VAL A 219 14.04 43.86 25.14
CA VAL A 219 14.26 42.77 24.17
C VAL A 219 12.93 42.07 23.93
N SER A 220 12.46 42.08 22.69
CA SER A 220 11.26 41.36 22.28
C SER A 220 11.48 39.84 22.43
N HIS A 221 10.51 39.11 23.00
CA HIS A 221 10.61 37.67 23.25
C HIS A 221 9.64 36.86 22.39
N SER A 222 8.35 37.16 22.46
CA SER A 222 7.30 36.46 21.72
C SER A 222 6.28 37.43 21.15
N PRO A 223 5.74 37.21 19.94
CA PRO A 223 6.18 36.21 18.98
C PRO A 223 7.57 36.56 18.42
N GLY A 224 8.46 35.56 18.32
CA GLY A 224 9.84 35.75 17.88
C GLY A 224 9.97 35.97 16.36
N PRO A 225 11.19 36.25 15.85
CA PRO A 225 11.42 36.46 14.43
C PRO A 225 10.99 35.25 13.59
N GLY A 226 10.16 35.49 12.58
CA GLY A 226 9.63 34.47 11.68
C GLY A 226 8.44 33.66 12.24
N ALA A 227 7.94 34.00 13.42
CA ALA A 227 6.77 33.33 13.98
C ALA A 227 5.52 33.56 13.11
N VAL A 228 4.70 32.53 12.97
CA VAL A 228 3.35 32.63 12.39
C VAL A 228 2.35 32.85 13.53
N VAL A 229 1.47 33.84 13.37
CA VAL A 229 0.40 34.14 14.32
C VAL A 229 -0.96 34.07 13.61
N ASP A 230 -1.94 33.46 14.27
CA ASP A 230 -3.32 33.42 13.78
C ASP A 230 -4.02 34.74 14.15
N GLU A 231 -4.29 35.59 13.16
CA GLU A 231 -4.96 36.88 13.38
C GLU A 231 -6.44 36.75 13.80
N SER A 232 -7.04 35.57 13.68
CA SER A 232 -8.39 35.30 14.18
C SER A 232 -8.47 35.06 15.69
N GLN A 233 -7.31 34.91 16.35
CA GLN A 233 -7.18 34.67 17.78
C GLN A 233 -6.47 35.84 18.49
N ASP A 234 -6.57 35.88 19.80
CA ASP A 234 -5.82 36.82 20.63
C ASP A 234 -4.31 36.47 20.61
N ILE A 235 -3.46 37.44 20.26
CA ILE A 235 -2.01 37.25 20.08
C ILE A 235 -1.26 37.78 21.30
N ALA A 236 -0.50 36.91 21.97
CA ALA A 236 0.31 37.29 23.13
C ALA A 236 1.69 37.81 22.71
N PHE A 237 1.92 39.10 22.97
CA PHE A 237 3.23 39.74 22.87
C PHE A 237 3.92 39.76 24.24
N SER A 238 5.21 39.48 24.30
CA SER A 238 6.03 39.56 25.51
C SER A 238 7.43 40.07 25.20
N TRP A 239 8.03 40.73 26.19
CA TRP A 239 9.37 41.30 26.09
C TRP A 239 10.07 41.21 27.45
N GLY A 240 11.39 41.25 27.45
CA GLY A 240 12.19 41.40 28.65
C GLY A 240 12.74 42.82 28.80
N VAL A 241 12.99 43.21 30.04
CA VAL A 241 13.65 44.47 30.39
C VAL A 241 15.05 44.15 30.88
N TYR A 242 16.05 44.72 30.22
CA TYR A 242 17.45 44.48 30.53
C TYR A 242 18.16 45.80 30.85
N SER A 243 19.19 45.69 31.68
CA SER A 243 20.08 46.78 32.05
C SER A 243 21.50 46.24 31.91
N ASP A 244 22.39 47.07 31.40
CA ASP A 244 23.81 46.74 31.29
C ASP A 244 24.50 46.60 32.67
N LEU A 245 23.87 47.08 33.76
CA LEU A 245 24.37 47.01 35.14
C LEU A 245 23.25 46.66 36.16
N PRO A 246 22.72 45.42 36.12
CA PRO A 246 21.54 45.03 36.90
C PRO A 246 21.76 45.03 38.42
N ASP A 247 22.99 44.76 38.86
CA ASP A 247 23.34 44.67 40.29
C ASP A 247 23.62 46.04 40.95
N ILE A 248 23.81 47.09 40.13
CA ILE A 248 24.15 48.45 40.60
C ILE A 248 22.93 49.38 40.49
N TRP A 249 22.08 49.16 39.48
CA TRP A 249 20.82 49.89 39.28
C TRP A 249 19.72 48.94 38.83
N PRO A 250 18.97 48.30 39.75
CA PRO A 250 17.77 47.56 39.38
C PRO A 250 16.77 48.55 38.78
N GLN A 251 16.34 48.32 37.55
CA GLN A 251 15.39 49.17 36.85
C GLN A 251 14.09 48.41 36.62
N THR A 252 12.97 49.03 37.01
CA THR A 252 11.63 48.49 36.82
C THR A 252 10.92 49.29 35.72
N GLN A 253 10.21 48.58 34.85
CA GLN A 253 9.36 49.21 33.85
C GLN A 253 8.20 49.96 34.53
N LEU A 254 8.00 51.22 34.15
CA LEU A 254 6.84 52.01 34.56
C LEU A 254 5.70 51.94 33.55
N SER A 255 6.03 51.91 32.26
CA SER A 255 5.10 51.68 31.15
C SER A 255 5.85 51.12 29.94
N ALA A 256 5.13 50.59 28.96
CA ALA A 256 5.69 50.19 27.67
C ALA A 256 4.87 50.74 26.52
N LYS A 257 5.50 50.90 25.36
CA LYS A 257 4.84 51.19 24.08
C LYS A 257 5.10 50.04 23.14
N LEU A 258 4.05 49.30 22.80
CA LEU A 258 4.11 48.29 21.75
C LEU A 258 3.76 48.97 20.43
N ARG A 259 4.64 48.82 19.43
CA ARG A 259 4.45 49.35 18.08
C ARG A 259 4.41 48.20 17.09
N TRP A 260 3.55 48.33 16.08
CA TRP A 260 3.50 47.39 14.96
C TRP A 260 3.16 48.09 13.65
N ARG A 261 3.57 47.48 12.54
CA ARG A 261 3.33 47.96 11.17
C ARG A 261 3.37 46.81 10.17
N PRO A 262 2.73 46.94 8.99
CA PRO A 262 3.02 46.06 7.87
C PRO A 262 4.51 46.13 7.48
N GLN A 263 5.08 45.01 7.06
CA GLN A 263 6.49 44.93 6.69
C GLN A 263 6.84 45.94 5.57
N GLY A 264 7.93 46.67 5.74
CA GLY A 264 8.41 47.66 4.77
C GLY A 264 7.74 49.04 4.84
N GLU A 265 6.68 49.20 5.65
CA GLU A 265 6.04 50.50 5.87
C GLU A 265 6.81 51.37 6.87
N THR A 266 6.66 52.69 6.77
CA THR A 266 7.26 53.63 7.72
C THR A 266 6.29 54.08 8.81
N ALA A 267 4.99 54.05 8.53
CA ALA A 267 3.94 54.35 9.49
C ALA A 267 3.69 53.15 10.40
N TYR A 268 3.55 53.39 11.70
CA TYR A 268 3.27 52.36 12.70
C TYR A 268 2.07 52.74 13.56
N THR A 269 1.39 51.73 14.08
CA THR A 269 0.39 51.85 15.15
C THR A 269 1.09 51.65 16.49
N GLU A 270 0.64 52.35 17.54
CA GLU A 270 1.23 52.28 18.88
C GLU A 270 0.13 52.14 19.94
N ILE A 271 0.37 51.28 20.94
CA ILE A 271 -0.42 51.23 22.17
C ILE A 271 0.48 51.38 23.39
N THR A 272 -0.02 52.08 24.41
CA THR A 272 0.66 52.23 25.70
C THR A 272 0.14 51.20 26.70
N ILE A 273 1.03 50.36 27.22
CA ILE A 273 0.80 49.44 28.32
C ILE A 273 1.24 50.12 29.60
N SER A 274 0.30 50.42 30.49
CA SER A 274 0.59 51.07 31.77
C SER A 274 1.07 50.06 32.81
N GLY A 275 2.08 50.43 33.60
CA GLY A 275 2.61 49.62 34.69
C GLY A 275 3.78 48.71 34.27
N SER A 276 4.09 47.77 35.15
CA SER A 276 5.26 46.89 35.05
C SER A 276 5.03 45.61 34.24
N ALA A 277 3.90 45.50 33.53
CA ALA A 277 3.57 44.32 32.73
C ALA A 277 4.51 44.20 31.52
N GLN A 278 5.18 43.06 31.41
CA GLN A 278 6.13 42.75 30.33
C GLN A 278 5.48 41.92 29.20
N SER A 279 4.16 42.05 29.08
CA SER A 279 3.36 41.36 28.09
C SER A 279 2.12 42.17 27.73
N TYR A 280 1.57 41.88 26.56
CA TYR A 280 0.32 42.42 26.07
C TYR A 280 -0.40 41.39 25.21
N THR A 281 -1.67 41.14 25.49
CA THR A 281 -2.53 40.31 24.65
C THR A 281 -3.27 41.22 23.69
N MET A 282 -2.91 41.13 22.40
CA MET A 282 -3.55 41.85 21.33
C MET A 282 -4.83 41.12 20.92
N PRO A 283 -5.99 41.80 20.88
CA PRO A 283 -7.25 41.17 20.48
C PRO A 283 -7.20 40.64 19.05
N ALA A 284 -7.92 39.55 18.79
CA ALA A 284 -8.18 39.04 17.45
C ALA A 284 -8.62 40.14 16.47
N GLY A 285 -8.13 40.07 15.24
CA GLY A 285 -8.44 41.00 14.14
C GLY A 285 -7.79 42.38 14.24
N THR A 286 -6.84 42.59 15.15
CA THR A 286 -6.12 43.87 15.29
C THR A 286 -5.01 44.04 14.24
N LEU A 287 -4.34 42.94 13.87
CA LEU A 287 -3.31 42.96 12.83
C LEU A 287 -3.96 42.95 11.44
N SER A 288 -3.28 43.56 10.47
CA SER A 288 -3.75 43.60 9.08
C SER A 288 -2.55 43.54 8.13
N GLY A 289 -2.54 42.52 7.26
CA GLY A 289 -1.50 42.28 6.26
C GLY A 289 -0.63 41.07 6.60
N ASP A 290 -0.04 40.47 5.57
CA ASP A 290 0.58 39.13 5.61
C ASP A 290 1.85 39.06 6.47
N TYR A 291 2.60 40.16 6.56
CA TYR A 291 3.81 40.28 7.36
C TYR A 291 3.76 41.53 8.21
N ILE A 292 3.97 41.35 9.52
CA ILE A 292 3.92 42.42 10.52
C ILE A 292 5.29 42.56 11.16
N GLU A 293 5.79 43.78 11.24
CA GLU A 293 6.94 44.13 12.05
C GLU A 293 6.46 44.72 13.37
N TRP A 294 6.98 44.24 14.50
CA TRP A 294 6.66 44.78 15.81
C TRP A 294 7.91 45.08 16.65
N GLN A 295 7.82 46.08 17.53
CA GLN A 295 8.87 46.42 18.49
C GLN A 295 8.25 46.94 19.80
N VAL A 296 9.06 47.01 20.84
CA VAL A 296 8.66 47.58 22.13
C VAL A 296 9.61 48.68 22.57
N LEU A 297 9.08 49.72 23.21
CA LEU A 297 9.84 50.72 23.97
C LEU A 297 9.38 50.65 25.42
N ILE A 298 10.26 50.92 26.36
CA ILE A 298 9.93 50.92 27.78
C ILE A 298 10.22 52.29 28.39
N GLU A 299 9.33 52.73 29.27
CA GLU A 299 9.55 53.87 30.14
C GLU A 299 10.09 53.37 31.47
N TYR A 300 11.17 54.00 31.93
CA TYR A 300 11.84 53.67 33.19
C TYR A 300 11.86 54.91 34.10
N GLU A 301 12.47 54.78 35.28
CA GLU A 301 12.39 55.71 36.40
C GLU A 301 12.72 57.19 36.08
N SER A 302 13.47 57.45 35.00
CA SER A 302 13.77 58.80 34.51
C SER A 302 12.60 59.52 33.82
N GLY A 303 11.47 58.85 33.59
CA GLY A 303 10.31 59.37 32.84
C GLY A 303 10.57 59.53 31.34
N LYS A 304 11.60 58.86 30.80
CA LYS A 304 11.91 58.82 29.37
C LYS A 304 11.74 57.39 28.85
N TYR A 305 11.34 57.28 27.58
CA TYR A 305 11.35 56.01 26.87
C TYR A 305 12.75 55.67 26.35
N THR A 306 13.06 54.39 26.32
CA THR A 306 14.25 53.83 25.67
C THR A 306 14.18 54.01 24.16
N SER A 307 15.29 53.69 23.46
CA SER A 307 15.18 53.27 22.06
C SER A 307 14.28 52.03 21.96
N GLY A 308 13.65 51.86 20.79
CA GLY A 308 12.91 50.63 20.50
C GLY A 308 13.84 49.41 20.52
N SER A 309 13.27 48.25 20.85
CA SER A 309 13.88 46.98 20.47
C SER A 309 14.00 46.88 18.94
N GLU A 310 14.78 45.90 18.48
CA GLU A 310 14.80 45.54 17.06
C GLU A 310 13.38 45.22 16.57
N TRP A 311 13.08 45.62 15.34
CA TRP A 311 11.82 45.23 14.69
C TRP A 311 11.85 43.72 14.43
N ILE A 312 10.88 43.01 14.99
CA ILE A 312 10.67 41.58 14.75
C ILE A 312 9.60 41.41 13.68
N THR A 313 9.94 40.71 12.60
CA THR A 313 8.97 40.30 11.57
C THR A 313 8.27 39.01 11.97
N ILE A 314 6.96 39.00 11.89
CA ILE A 314 6.06 37.86 12.09
C ILE A 314 5.12 37.74 10.87
N SER A 315 4.61 36.54 10.61
CA SER A 315 3.64 36.29 9.53
C SER A 315 2.24 36.10 10.10
N THR A 316 1.22 36.65 9.45
CA THR A 316 -0.20 36.35 9.72
C THR A 316 -0.76 35.27 8.80
N VAL A 317 0.02 34.88 7.78
CA VAL A 317 -0.30 33.80 6.85
C VAL A 317 0.54 32.58 7.19
N ASP A 318 -0.09 31.44 7.36
CA ASP A 318 0.57 30.18 7.61
C ASP A 318 1.09 29.55 6.31
N ALA A 319 2.11 28.71 6.42
CA ALA A 319 2.65 27.99 5.26
C ALA A 319 1.59 27.01 4.71
N VAL A 320 1.64 26.75 3.41
CA VAL A 320 0.87 25.64 2.83
C VAL A 320 1.49 24.33 3.31
N PRO A 321 0.72 23.35 3.81
CA PRO A 321 1.26 22.07 4.22
C PRO A 321 1.98 21.37 3.07
N GLU A 322 3.13 20.77 3.36
CA GLU A 322 3.78 19.84 2.44
C GLU A 322 3.04 18.50 2.43
N LYS A 323 3.47 17.59 1.54
CA LYS A 323 2.91 16.23 1.48
C LYS A 323 3.02 15.56 2.86
N PRO A 324 1.89 15.14 3.46
CA PRO A 324 1.93 14.38 4.70
C PRO A 324 2.58 13.01 4.49
N ILE A 325 3.13 12.42 5.56
CA ILE A 325 3.76 11.09 5.49
C ILE A 325 2.77 10.06 6.07
N PRO A 326 2.23 9.12 5.27
CA PRO A 326 1.37 8.07 5.79
C PRO A 326 2.20 7.06 6.60
N LEU A 327 1.72 6.70 7.81
CA LEU A 327 2.44 5.85 8.75
C LEU A 327 1.80 4.47 8.90
N SER A 328 0.47 4.40 9.03
CA SER A 328 -0.28 3.14 9.14
C SER A 328 -1.69 3.32 8.56
N PRO A 329 -2.28 2.32 7.88
CA PRO A 329 -1.66 1.04 7.53
C PRO A 329 -0.62 1.17 6.41
N LEU A 330 0.54 0.50 6.53
CA LEU A 330 1.62 0.60 5.53
C LEU A 330 2.35 -0.74 5.31
N ASN A 331 2.19 -1.30 4.12
CA ASN A 331 2.76 -2.58 3.66
C ASN A 331 2.44 -3.76 4.60
N GLU A 332 1.24 -3.76 5.16
CA GLU A 332 0.77 -4.76 6.13
C GLU A 332 -0.55 -5.41 5.73
N TYR A 333 -0.93 -6.45 6.48
CA TYR A 333 -2.21 -7.13 6.34
C TYR A 333 -3.13 -6.71 7.48
N VAL A 334 -4.34 -6.27 7.16
CA VAL A 334 -5.32 -5.78 8.13
C VAL A 334 -6.63 -6.49 7.93
N ASP A 335 -7.26 -7.01 8.99
CA ASP A 335 -8.62 -7.54 8.90
C ASP A 335 -9.60 -6.38 8.71
N VAL A 336 -10.29 -6.33 7.57
CA VAL A 336 -11.22 -5.22 7.29
C VAL A 336 -12.52 -5.32 8.06
N SER A 337 -12.74 -6.42 8.80
CA SER A 337 -13.89 -6.59 9.70
C SER A 337 -13.69 -5.84 11.03
N ASP A 338 -12.45 -5.55 11.40
CA ASP A 338 -12.09 -4.80 12.60
C ASP A 338 -11.90 -3.31 12.30
N ASN A 339 -11.92 -2.47 13.35
CA ASN A 339 -11.60 -1.05 13.19
C ASN A 339 -10.13 -0.89 12.75
N ILE A 340 -9.90 -0.06 11.74
CA ILE A 340 -8.58 0.20 11.16
C ILE A 340 -8.16 1.63 11.51
N ARG A 341 -7.01 1.77 12.19
CA ARG A 341 -6.45 3.08 12.51
C ARG A 341 -5.54 3.56 11.39
N PHE A 342 -5.95 4.64 10.73
CA PHE A 342 -5.12 5.37 9.79
C PHE A 342 -4.31 6.42 10.56
N GLU A 343 -2.99 6.43 10.42
CA GLU A 343 -2.08 7.38 11.07
C GLU A 343 -1.17 8.02 10.04
N TRP A 344 -0.93 9.33 10.17
CA TRP A 344 -0.04 10.09 9.30
C TRP A 344 0.80 11.07 10.11
N GLN A 345 1.78 11.68 9.45
CA GLN A 345 2.55 12.80 9.96
C GLN A 345 2.25 14.04 9.12
N HIS A 346 1.76 15.09 9.76
CA HIS A 346 1.64 16.43 9.19
C HIS A 346 3.02 17.05 9.01
N VAL A 347 3.25 17.65 7.84
CA VAL A 347 4.53 18.27 7.48
C VAL A 347 4.25 19.69 7.03
N ILE A 348 4.80 20.67 7.76
CA ILE A 348 4.68 22.10 7.44
C ILE A 348 5.91 22.85 7.94
N ASN A 349 6.42 23.79 7.13
CA ASN A 349 7.66 24.52 7.45
C ASN A 349 7.49 25.54 8.60
N SER A 350 6.28 25.99 8.89
CA SER A 350 5.98 26.87 10.03
C SER A 350 5.98 26.15 11.37
N GLY A 351 5.92 24.80 11.36
CA GLY A 351 5.81 23.98 12.56
C GLY A 351 4.46 24.05 13.28
N THR A 352 3.43 24.65 12.67
CA THR A 352 2.07 24.69 13.21
C THR A 352 1.43 23.29 13.20
N ALA A 353 0.42 23.10 14.05
CA ALA A 353 -0.39 21.89 14.00
C ALA A 353 -1.39 21.99 12.84
N GLN A 354 -1.76 20.85 12.25
CA GLN A 354 -2.82 20.82 11.25
C GLN A 354 -4.17 21.27 11.84
N SER A 355 -5.04 21.83 11.01
CA SER A 355 -6.43 22.17 11.35
C SER A 355 -7.44 21.11 10.87
N GLY A 356 -7.01 20.18 10.02
CA GLY A 356 -7.81 19.06 9.54
C GLY A 356 -7.04 18.20 8.53
N ALA A 357 -7.69 17.13 8.07
CA ALA A 357 -7.17 16.24 7.04
C ALA A 357 -8.29 15.56 6.24
N ASP A 358 -8.04 15.26 4.97
CA ASP A 358 -8.91 14.40 4.16
C ASP A 358 -8.18 13.11 3.81
N LEU A 359 -8.90 11.99 3.86
CA LEU A 359 -8.40 10.66 3.52
C LEU A 359 -9.17 10.11 2.32
N GLN A 360 -8.45 9.49 1.40
CA GLN A 360 -9.01 8.75 0.27
C GLN A 360 -8.41 7.35 0.20
N TYR A 361 -9.18 6.40 -0.33
CA TYR A 361 -8.71 5.06 -0.64
C TYR A 361 -9.01 4.67 -2.09
N SER A 362 -8.31 3.65 -2.58
CA SER A 362 -8.47 3.09 -3.92
C SER A 362 -8.16 1.60 -3.89
N ILE A 363 -8.96 0.81 -4.59
CA ILE A 363 -8.66 -0.59 -4.90
C ILE A 363 -7.67 -0.68 -6.07
N GLU A 364 -6.99 -1.81 -6.23
CA GLU A 364 -6.05 -2.01 -7.34
C GLU A 364 -6.68 -1.74 -8.72
N GLY A 365 -6.21 -0.68 -9.39
CA GLY A 365 -6.71 -0.23 -10.71
C GLY A 365 -8.00 0.61 -10.68
N GLY A 366 -8.53 0.90 -9.49
CA GLY A 366 -9.76 1.68 -9.32
C GLY A 366 -9.54 3.20 -9.19
N ALA A 367 -10.63 3.96 -9.25
CA ALA A 367 -10.63 5.38 -8.93
C ALA A 367 -10.43 5.63 -7.42
N TRP A 368 -10.00 6.83 -7.05
CA TRP A 368 -9.94 7.26 -5.66
C TRP A 368 -11.35 7.57 -5.12
N THR A 369 -11.63 7.12 -3.90
CA THR A 369 -12.89 7.31 -3.19
C THR A 369 -12.62 7.98 -1.85
N ASP A 370 -13.46 8.94 -1.46
CA ASP A 370 -13.38 9.60 -0.16
C ASP A 370 -13.63 8.60 0.98
N LEU A 371 -12.71 8.58 1.94
CA LEU A 371 -12.80 7.74 3.13
C LEU A 371 -13.33 8.53 4.32
N ALA A 372 -12.70 9.66 4.63
CA ALA A 372 -13.05 10.49 5.79
C ALA A 372 -12.47 11.89 5.68
N SER A 373 -13.07 12.82 6.42
CA SER A 373 -12.50 14.13 6.74
C SER A 373 -12.38 14.26 8.25
N VAL A 374 -11.21 14.69 8.72
CA VAL A 374 -10.86 14.88 10.12
C VAL A 374 -10.74 16.37 10.39
N SER A 375 -11.39 16.86 11.43
CA SER A 375 -11.29 18.25 11.89
C SER A 375 -10.42 18.35 13.13
N GLY A 376 -9.56 19.37 13.21
CA GLY A 376 -8.65 19.60 14.32
C GLY A 376 -7.25 19.01 14.08
N SER A 377 -6.50 18.88 15.17
CA SER A 377 -5.06 18.55 15.13
C SER A 377 -4.75 17.05 15.15
N ASP A 378 -5.76 16.18 15.14
CA ASP A 378 -5.58 14.72 15.25
C ASP A 378 -4.97 14.13 13.99
N GLN A 379 -3.76 13.57 14.10
CA GLN A 379 -3.03 12.94 12.98
C GLN A 379 -3.38 11.46 12.78
N PHE A 380 -4.62 11.10 13.13
CA PHE A 380 -5.14 9.75 12.96
C PHE A 380 -6.65 9.75 12.69
N TYR A 381 -7.15 8.64 12.14
CA TYR A 381 -8.56 8.36 11.94
C TYR A 381 -8.84 6.88 12.20
N ASP A 382 -9.75 6.57 13.13
CA ASP A 382 -10.20 5.20 13.38
C ASP A 382 -11.37 4.87 12.44
N CYS A 383 -11.07 4.20 11.32
CA CYS A 383 -12.03 3.74 10.34
C CYS A 383 -12.82 2.54 10.90
N PRO A 384 -14.17 2.59 10.96
CA PRO A 384 -14.97 1.48 11.44
C PRO A 384 -14.78 0.20 10.62
N GLY A 385 -14.79 -0.96 11.29
CA GLY A 385 -14.77 -2.25 10.63
C GLY A 385 -15.95 -2.45 9.65
N GLY A 386 -15.67 -3.11 8.53
CA GLY A 386 -16.60 -3.33 7.43
C GLY A 386 -16.71 -2.18 6.43
N THR A 387 -15.99 -1.07 6.62
CA THR A 387 -16.02 0.10 5.72
C THR A 387 -15.25 -0.15 4.41
N LEU A 388 -14.11 -0.85 4.49
CA LEU A 388 -13.23 -1.11 3.35
C LEU A 388 -13.40 -2.55 2.83
N PRO A 389 -13.29 -2.79 1.51
CA PRO A 389 -13.34 -4.13 0.96
C PRO A 389 -12.02 -4.87 1.20
N GLY A 390 -12.05 -6.20 1.24
CA GLY A 390 -10.83 -7.01 1.20
C GLY A 390 -10.10 -6.91 -0.14
N GLY A 391 -8.77 -7.11 -0.11
CA GLY A 391 -7.87 -7.08 -1.26
C GLY A 391 -6.76 -6.03 -1.15
N SER A 392 -6.05 -5.83 -2.26
CA SER A 392 -4.99 -4.81 -2.37
C SER A 392 -5.60 -3.41 -2.37
N LEU A 393 -5.30 -2.64 -1.33
CA LEU A 393 -5.79 -1.27 -1.12
C LEU A 393 -4.62 -0.28 -1.12
N ARG A 394 -4.92 0.93 -1.58
CA ARG A 394 -4.06 2.11 -1.41
C ARG A 394 -4.84 3.21 -0.74
N TRP A 395 -4.19 4.00 0.09
CA TRP A 395 -4.77 5.18 0.71
C TRP A 395 -3.81 6.36 0.63
N ARG A 396 -4.35 7.56 0.73
CA ARG A 396 -3.60 8.81 0.75
C ARG A 396 -4.31 9.82 1.63
N VAL A 397 -3.55 10.78 2.14
CA VAL A 397 -4.05 11.84 3.03
C VAL A 397 -3.51 13.19 2.59
N ARG A 398 -4.32 14.24 2.73
CA ARG A 398 -3.88 15.65 2.64
C ARG A 398 -4.26 16.36 3.93
N THR A 399 -3.48 17.36 4.34
CA THR A 399 -3.71 18.10 5.59
C THR A 399 -3.95 19.58 5.32
N TYR A 400 -4.56 20.26 6.29
CA TYR A 400 -4.86 21.69 6.26
C TYR A 400 -4.02 22.46 7.28
N ASN A 401 -3.56 23.67 6.94
CA ASN A 401 -2.88 24.58 7.87
C ASN A 401 -3.88 25.35 8.77
N SER A 402 -3.42 26.22 9.67
CA SER A 402 -4.34 26.98 10.54
C SER A 402 -5.34 27.87 9.80
N ASP A 403 -5.00 28.31 8.59
CA ASP A 403 -5.84 29.17 7.74
C ASP A 403 -6.89 28.39 6.93
N GLY A 404 -6.93 27.06 7.07
CA GLY A 404 -7.83 26.19 6.32
C GLY A 404 -7.41 25.99 4.86
N VAL A 405 -6.14 26.25 4.54
CA VAL A 405 -5.55 25.99 3.21
C VAL A 405 -5.05 24.55 3.15
N GLU A 406 -5.47 23.82 2.11
CA GLU A 406 -5.04 22.44 1.86
C GLU A 406 -3.65 22.35 1.24
N GLY A 407 -2.88 21.36 1.70
CA GLY A 407 -1.66 20.91 1.05
C GLY A 407 -1.90 19.85 -0.02
N ASP A 408 -0.81 19.40 -0.64
CA ASP A 408 -0.83 18.29 -1.59
C ASP A 408 -1.18 16.96 -0.91
N TRP A 409 -1.77 16.05 -1.69
CA TRP A 409 -1.94 14.66 -1.27
C TRP A 409 -0.59 13.97 -1.03
N SER A 410 -0.53 13.17 0.02
CA SER A 410 0.59 12.26 0.28
C SER A 410 0.86 11.33 -0.90
N ASP A 411 2.07 10.79 -0.97
CA ASP A 411 2.30 9.63 -1.82
C ASP A 411 1.41 8.46 -1.33
N PRO A 412 0.82 7.65 -2.23
CA PRO A 412 -0.06 6.55 -1.85
C PRO A 412 0.64 5.50 -0.99
N ALA A 413 0.07 5.21 0.19
CA ALA A 413 0.45 4.06 1.02
C ALA A 413 -0.40 2.84 0.64
N ALA A 414 0.21 1.65 0.57
CA ALA A 414 -0.47 0.41 0.22
C ALA A 414 -0.59 -0.53 1.41
N PHE A 415 -1.66 -1.32 1.47
CA PHE A 415 -1.84 -2.41 2.43
C PHE A 415 -2.80 -3.47 1.85
N VAL A 416 -2.92 -4.62 2.52
CA VAL A 416 -3.82 -5.70 2.08
C VAL A 416 -4.92 -5.91 3.12
N GLY A 417 -6.16 -5.67 2.72
CA GLY A 417 -7.33 -5.98 3.54
C GLY A 417 -7.68 -7.46 3.48
N ILE A 418 -7.72 -8.16 4.62
CA ILE A 418 -8.25 -9.52 4.74
C ILE A 418 -9.75 -9.39 5.00
N GLY A 419 -10.58 -9.80 4.05
CA GLY A 419 -12.02 -9.69 4.17
C GLY A 419 -12.78 -9.96 2.87
N PRO A 420 -14.12 -9.86 2.89
CA PRO A 420 -14.96 -9.97 1.71
C PRO A 420 -14.52 -8.96 0.64
N PRO A 421 -14.31 -9.37 -0.61
CA PRO A 421 -13.91 -8.45 -1.68
C PRO A 421 -15.09 -7.55 -2.11
N ALA A 422 -14.78 -6.47 -2.82
CA ALA A 422 -15.81 -5.59 -3.41
C ALA A 422 -16.70 -6.34 -4.42
N ALA A 423 -17.93 -5.86 -4.63
CA ALA A 423 -18.82 -6.43 -5.65
C ALA A 423 -18.19 -6.30 -7.06
N PRO A 424 -18.34 -7.32 -7.93
CA PRO A 424 -17.83 -7.24 -9.29
C PRO A 424 -18.61 -6.21 -10.12
N SER A 425 -18.01 -5.72 -11.19
CA SER A 425 -18.69 -4.83 -12.16
C SER A 425 -18.95 -5.58 -13.46
N ILE A 426 -20.22 -5.76 -13.83
CA ILE A 426 -20.59 -6.39 -15.10
C ILE A 426 -20.25 -5.41 -16.23
N SER A 427 -19.34 -5.81 -17.13
CA SER A 427 -18.77 -4.94 -18.15
C SER A 427 -19.48 -5.05 -19.50
N ASN A 428 -19.95 -6.25 -19.85
CA ASN A 428 -20.64 -6.51 -21.11
C ASN A 428 -21.60 -7.71 -21.01
N ILE A 429 -22.68 -7.68 -21.79
CA ILE A 429 -23.58 -8.80 -22.03
C ILE A 429 -23.89 -8.77 -23.53
N THR A 430 -23.56 -9.84 -24.27
CA THR A 430 -23.83 -9.88 -25.72
C THR A 430 -25.33 -9.97 -26.00
N GLU A 431 -25.76 -9.33 -27.09
CA GLU A 431 -27.17 -9.33 -27.53
C GLU A 431 -27.47 -10.53 -28.45
N SER A 432 -27.17 -11.75 -27.97
CA SER A 432 -27.48 -13.01 -28.66
C SER A 432 -28.41 -13.87 -27.81
N ALA A 433 -29.09 -14.83 -28.43
CA ALA A 433 -29.93 -15.77 -27.69
C ALA A 433 -29.13 -16.63 -26.70
N ARG A 434 -27.81 -16.76 -26.91
CA ARG A 434 -26.88 -17.42 -26.01
C ARG A 434 -25.84 -16.41 -25.51
N PRO A 435 -26.20 -15.53 -24.56
CA PRO A 435 -25.37 -14.39 -24.22
C PRO A 435 -24.08 -14.79 -23.50
N THR A 436 -23.00 -14.09 -23.81
CA THR A 436 -21.75 -14.10 -23.04
C THR A 436 -21.74 -12.90 -22.11
N ILE A 437 -21.60 -13.17 -20.82
CA ILE A 437 -21.50 -12.16 -19.78
C ILE A 437 -20.03 -11.97 -19.45
N SER A 438 -19.54 -10.73 -19.48
CA SER A 438 -18.19 -10.36 -19.06
C SER A 438 -18.23 -9.39 -17.87
N TRP A 439 -17.22 -9.46 -17.01
CA TRP A 439 -17.14 -8.62 -15.81
C TRP A 439 -15.70 -8.25 -15.43
N VAL A 440 -15.59 -7.33 -14.48
CA VAL A 440 -14.35 -6.94 -13.82
C VAL A 440 -14.43 -7.33 -12.34
N ALA A 441 -13.43 -8.07 -11.89
CA ALA A 441 -13.22 -8.49 -10.52
C ALA A 441 -11.72 -8.55 -10.22
N SER A 442 -11.31 -8.06 -9.05
CA SER A 442 -9.91 -8.11 -8.58
C SER A 442 -9.73 -9.23 -7.56
N GLY A 443 -8.66 -10.02 -7.72
CA GLY A 443 -8.37 -11.14 -6.82
C GLY A 443 -9.32 -12.34 -6.92
N GLN A 444 -10.06 -12.48 -8.03
CA GLN A 444 -10.99 -13.60 -8.24
C GLN A 444 -10.26 -14.94 -8.34
N VAL A 445 -10.76 -15.95 -7.61
CA VAL A 445 -10.36 -17.36 -7.75
C VAL A 445 -11.54 -18.28 -8.11
N GLY A 446 -12.77 -17.76 -8.08
CA GLY A 446 -13.99 -18.42 -8.55
C GLY A 446 -15.17 -17.46 -8.59
N TYR A 447 -16.27 -17.87 -9.22
CA TYR A 447 -17.47 -17.05 -9.38
C TYR A 447 -18.76 -17.85 -9.18
N HIS A 448 -19.86 -17.13 -9.04
CA HIS A 448 -21.21 -17.67 -9.03
C HIS A 448 -22.11 -16.69 -9.76
N LEU A 449 -22.71 -17.17 -10.85
CA LEU A 449 -23.58 -16.41 -11.75
C LEU A 449 -24.96 -17.04 -11.79
N GLN A 450 -26.00 -16.21 -11.69
CA GLN A 450 -27.38 -16.65 -11.84
C GLN A 450 -28.14 -15.71 -12.76
N ILE A 451 -28.99 -16.28 -13.61
CA ILE A 451 -29.91 -15.55 -14.48
C ILE A 451 -31.33 -15.82 -14.00
N THR A 452 -32.11 -14.75 -13.90
CA THR A 452 -33.51 -14.78 -13.48
C THR A 452 -34.41 -14.21 -14.55
N LYS A 453 -35.61 -14.79 -14.66
CA LYS A 453 -36.72 -14.30 -15.48
C LYS A 453 -37.97 -14.30 -14.62
N ASP A 454 -38.68 -13.17 -14.57
CA ASP A 454 -39.89 -12.98 -13.75
C ASP A 454 -39.71 -13.39 -12.26
N GLY A 455 -38.50 -13.19 -11.72
CA GLY A 455 -38.13 -13.53 -10.34
C GLY A 455 -37.73 -15.00 -10.11
N ALA A 456 -37.87 -15.88 -11.09
CA ALA A 456 -37.41 -17.27 -11.01
C ALA A 456 -35.97 -17.42 -11.53
N VAL A 457 -35.14 -18.18 -10.83
CA VAL A 457 -33.80 -18.56 -11.30
C VAL A 457 -33.96 -19.57 -12.42
N ILE A 458 -33.52 -19.22 -13.62
CA ILE A 458 -33.56 -20.08 -14.80
C ILE A 458 -32.18 -20.66 -15.14
N TYR A 459 -31.11 -20.03 -14.63
CA TYR A 459 -29.75 -20.50 -14.77
C TYR A 459 -28.96 -20.24 -13.49
N ASP A 460 -28.15 -21.22 -13.09
CA ASP A 460 -27.29 -21.16 -11.91
C ASP A 460 -26.02 -21.96 -12.19
N THR A 461 -24.86 -21.31 -12.12
CA THR A 461 -23.56 -21.98 -12.26
C THR A 461 -23.16 -22.75 -11.01
N GLY A 462 -23.79 -22.46 -9.86
CA GLY A 462 -23.23 -22.79 -8.56
C GLY A 462 -21.88 -22.11 -8.35
N GLU A 463 -21.09 -22.65 -7.42
CA GLU A 463 -19.70 -22.25 -7.25
C GLU A 463 -18.84 -22.82 -8.38
N THR A 464 -18.29 -21.93 -9.20
CA THR A 464 -17.40 -22.29 -10.31
C THR A 464 -16.00 -21.77 -10.02
N ALA A 465 -15.01 -22.67 -9.95
CA ALA A 465 -13.62 -22.29 -9.74
C ALA A 465 -13.02 -21.74 -11.04
N GLY A 466 -12.24 -20.66 -10.95
CA GLY A 466 -11.57 -20.08 -12.10
C GLY A 466 -11.30 -18.58 -11.99
N ALA A 467 -10.26 -18.15 -12.69
CA ALA A 467 -9.90 -16.74 -12.87
C ALA A 467 -10.58 -16.09 -14.08
N GLU A 468 -11.34 -16.87 -14.87
CA GLU A 468 -12.08 -16.39 -16.03
C GLU A 468 -13.11 -15.32 -15.65
N LYS A 469 -13.18 -14.27 -16.45
CA LYS A 469 -14.08 -13.12 -16.22
C LYS A 469 -15.15 -13.00 -17.30
N SER A 470 -15.44 -14.12 -17.94
CA SER A 470 -16.50 -14.28 -18.93
C SER A 470 -17.19 -15.62 -18.78
N HIS A 471 -18.49 -15.67 -19.04
CA HIS A 471 -19.29 -16.88 -19.00
C HIS A 471 -20.35 -16.86 -20.10
N THR A 472 -20.33 -17.86 -20.97
CA THR A 472 -21.36 -18.06 -22.00
C THR A 472 -22.46 -18.97 -21.48
N VAL A 473 -23.72 -18.52 -21.57
CA VAL A 473 -24.87 -19.32 -21.12
C VAL A 473 -24.94 -20.63 -21.94
N PRO A 474 -25.09 -21.82 -21.34
CA PRO A 474 -24.99 -23.09 -22.08
C PRO A 474 -26.29 -23.47 -22.81
N PHE A 475 -27.28 -22.59 -22.90
CA PHE A 475 -28.54 -22.83 -23.60
C PHE A 475 -29.12 -21.53 -24.15
N TYR A 476 -30.01 -21.67 -25.12
CA TYR A 476 -30.66 -20.54 -25.78
C TYR A 476 -31.82 -19.96 -24.95
N LEU A 477 -31.78 -18.65 -24.79
CA LEU A 477 -32.78 -17.82 -24.14
C LEU A 477 -33.66 -17.15 -25.20
N ALA A 478 -34.98 -17.21 -25.01
CA ALA A 478 -35.92 -16.47 -25.84
C ALA A 478 -35.77 -14.94 -25.64
N ASN A 479 -36.25 -14.16 -26.60
CA ASN A 479 -36.42 -12.72 -26.43
C ASN A 479 -37.22 -12.39 -25.15
N GLY A 480 -36.80 -11.35 -24.43
CA GLY A 480 -37.42 -10.95 -23.17
C GLY A 480 -36.48 -10.20 -22.23
N SER A 481 -37.03 -9.83 -21.08
CA SER A 481 -36.28 -9.17 -20.00
C SER A 481 -35.75 -10.20 -19.02
N TYR A 482 -34.49 -10.01 -18.62
CA TYR A 482 -33.76 -10.87 -17.69
C TYR A 482 -33.02 -10.02 -16.67
N ALA A 483 -32.68 -10.63 -15.54
CA ALA A 483 -31.75 -10.04 -14.59
C ALA A 483 -30.67 -11.05 -14.22
N ILE A 484 -29.43 -10.57 -14.20
CA ILE A 484 -28.27 -11.33 -13.77
C ILE A 484 -27.86 -10.89 -12.37
N ARG A 485 -27.42 -11.86 -11.58
CA ARG A 485 -26.71 -11.64 -10.32
C ARG A 485 -25.39 -12.39 -10.36
N LEU A 486 -24.30 -11.70 -10.05
CA LEU A 486 -22.93 -12.19 -10.11
C LEU A 486 -22.20 -11.84 -8.81
N ARG A 487 -21.47 -12.81 -8.26
CA ARG A 487 -20.48 -12.59 -7.20
C ARG A 487 -19.25 -13.45 -7.45
N TYR A 488 -18.17 -13.14 -6.76
CA TYR A 488 -16.92 -13.87 -6.87
C TYR A 488 -16.28 -14.13 -5.51
N ILE A 489 -15.45 -15.17 -5.45
CA ILE A 489 -14.71 -15.54 -4.25
C ILE A 489 -13.24 -15.14 -4.43
N ASN A 490 -12.63 -14.59 -3.38
CA ASN A 490 -11.22 -14.23 -3.37
C ASN A 490 -10.34 -15.37 -2.82
N SER A 491 -9.02 -15.18 -2.85
CA SER A 491 -8.05 -16.14 -2.29
C SER A 491 -8.23 -16.42 -0.79
N SER A 492 -8.89 -15.51 -0.06
CA SER A 492 -9.27 -15.68 1.35
C SER A 492 -10.56 -16.49 1.56
N GLN A 493 -11.12 -17.08 0.50
CA GLN A 493 -12.35 -17.89 0.53
C GLN A 493 -13.59 -17.10 1.01
N GLN A 494 -13.62 -15.80 0.74
CA GLN A 494 -14.76 -14.94 1.08
C GLN A 494 -15.44 -14.42 -0.19
N TRP A 495 -16.77 -14.51 -0.18
CA TRP A 495 -17.61 -14.07 -1.28
C TRP A 495 -17.81 -12.55 -1.25
N SER A 496 -17.73 -11.91 -2.41
CA SER A 496 -18.23 -10.55 -2.58
C SER A 496 -19.75 -10.49 -2.43
N PRO A 497 -20.29 -9.29 -2.15
CA PRO A 497 -21.70 -9.00 -2.37
C PRO A 497 -22.10 -9.27 -3.83
N TRP A 498 -23.39 -9.55 -4.04
CA TRP A 498 -23.93 -9.74 -5.38
C TRP A 498 -23.99 -8.41 -6.15
N ALA A 499 -23.37 -8.38 -7.32
CA ALA A 499 -23.66 -7.39 -8.36
C ALA A 499 -24.91 -7.82 -9.13
N THR A 500 -25.84 -6.90 -9.37
CA THR A 500 -27.09 -7.19 -10.11
C THR A 500 -27.19 -6.25 -11.31
N SER A 501 -27.57 -6.78 -12.46
CA SER A 501 -27.86 -5.99 -13.67
C SER A 501 -29.07 -6.55 -14.42
N GLY A 502 -29.88 -5.68 -15.01
CA GLY A 502 -30.96 -6.07 -15.91
C GLY A 502 -30.49 -6.02 -17.36
N PHE A 503 -30.97 -6.94 -18.19
CA PHE A 503 -30.70 -6.92 -19.64
C PHE A 503 -31.93 -7.41 -20.42
N ILE A 504 -32.02 -6.99 -21.68
CA ILE A 504 -33.11 -7.34 -22.60
C ILE A 504 -32.51 -8.05 -23.80
N LEU A 505 -33.03 -9.22 -24.13
CA LEU A 505 -32.71 -9.91 -25.39
C LEU A 505 -33.77 -9.55 -26.43
N ALA A 506 -33.32 -8.99 -27.55
CA ALA A 506 -34.15 -8.55 -28.66
C ALA A 506 -33.45 -8.83 -30.01
N PHE A 507 -33.16 -10.10 -30.27
CA PHE A 507 -32.56 -10.53 -31.53
C PHE A 507 -33.63 -10.85 -32.59
N THR A 508 -33.23 -10.86 -33.86
CA THR A 508 -34.06 -11.34 -34.97
C THR A 508 -33.78 -12.83 -35.19
N PRO A 509 -34.77 -13.73 -34.99
CA PRO A 509 -34.57 -15.15 -35.23
C PRO A 509 -34.28 -15.46 -36.72
N PRO A 510 -33.52 -16.52 -37.03
CA PRO A 510 -33.40 -17.05 -38.39
C PRO A 510 -34.72 -17.63 -38.91
N ASP A 511 -34.74 -18.05 -40.17
CA ASP A 511 -35.92 -18.68 -40.77
C ASP A 511 -36.29 -19.99 -40.03
N THR A 512 -37.60 -20.13 -39.76
CA THR A 512 -38.10 -21.25 -38.96
C THR A 512 -38.09 -22.56 -39.75
N PRO A 513 -37.44 -23.64 -39.26
CA PRO A 513 -37.44 -24.93 -39.92
C PRO A 513 -38.81 -25.62 -39.86
N THR A 514 -39.07 -26.50 -40.82
CA THR A 514 -40.25 -27.38 -40.80
C THR A 514 -39.83 -28.83 -40.65
N ILE A 515 -40.44 -29.53 -39.69
CA ILE A 515 -40.21 -30.96 -39.46
C ILE A 515 -41.48 -31.79 -39.67
N SER A 516 -41.29 -33.03 -40.06
CA SER A 516 -42.30 -34.08 -40.01
C SER A 516 -41.71 -35.33 -39.38
N VAL A 517 -42.53 -36.06 -38.61
CA VAL A 517 -42.08 -37.24 -37.87
C VAL A 517 -42.95 -38.45 -38.20
N ALA A 518 -42.30 -39.60 -38.39
CA ALA A 518 -42.96 -40.86 -38.67
C ALA A 518 -42.37 -41.98 -37.79
N ALA A 519 -43.20 -42.88 -37.29
CA ALA A 519 -42.73 -44.06 -36.58
C ALA A 519 -42.05 -45.03 -37.56
N ILE A 520 -40.86 -45.52 -37.19
CA ILE A 520 -40.14 -46.58 -37.89
C ILE A 520 -39.94 -47.78 -36.96
N ILE A 521 -39.39 -48.87 -37.49
CA ILE A 521 -39.11 -50.07 -36.69
C ILE A 521 -38.14 -49.69 -35.55
N ASN A 522 -38.62 -49.78 -34.30
CA ASN A 522 -37.87 -49.47 -33.09
C ASN A 522 -37.40 -48.00 -32.96
N GLY A 523 -38.00 -47.04 -33.65
CA GLY A 523 -37.56 -45.64 -33.59
C GLY A 523 -38.52 -44.65 -34.21
N ALA A 524 -38.07 -43.41 -34.36
CA ALA A 524 -38.73 -42.34 -35.11
C ALA A 524 -37.82 -41.86 -36.24
N ARG A 525 -38.40 -41.59 -37.40
CA ARG A 525 -37.75 -40.86 -38.49
C ARG A 525 -38.22 -39.43 -38.48
N ILE A 526 -37.28 -38.51 -38.42
CA ILE A 526 -37.49 -37.07 -38.51
C ILE A 526 -37.05 -36.65 -39.90
N SER A 527 -37.92 -35.98 -40.65
CA SER A 527 -37.58 -35.32 -41.91
C SER A 527 -37.66 -33.82 -41.72
N ILE A 528 -36.60 -33.11 -42.11
CA ILE A 528 -36.44 -31.67 -41.93
C ILE A 528 -36.32 -30.96 -43.28
N SER A 529 -36.91 -29.77 -43.36
CA SER A 529 -36.94 -28.92 -44.55
C SER A 529 -37.04 -27.45 -44.14
N ASN A 530 -36.90 -26.53 -45.11
CA ASN A 530 -36.95 -25.08 -44.86
C ASN A 530 -35.91 -24.61 -43.85
N ILE A 531 -34.69 -25.14 -43.95
CA ILE A 531 -33.55 -24.71 -43.13
C ILE A 531 -33.00 -23.44 -43.77
N ASP A 532 -32.76 -22.42 -42.97
CA ASP A 532 -32.10 -21.16 -43.36
C ASP A 532 -30.74 -21.46 -44.06
N GLU A 533 -30.42 -20.74 -45.13
CA GLU A 533 -29.15 -20.91 -45.84
C GLU A 533 -27.95 -20.49 -44.97
N ASP A 534 -28.16 -19.58 -44.01
CA ASP A 534 -27.14 -19.07 -43.09
C ASP A 534 -27.06 -19.88 -41.78
N ALA A 535 -27.82 -20.98 -41.66
CA ALA A 535 -27.81 -21.85 -40.49
C ALA A 535 -26.42 -22.48 -40.25
N GLN A 536 -25.84 -22.19 -39.09
CA GLN A 536 -24.58 -22.81 -38.63
C GLN A 536 -24.83 -24.18 -37.99
N HIS A 537 -25.87 -24.27 -37.17
CA HIS A 537 -26.25 -25.51 -36.50
C HIS A 537 -27.74 -25.80 -36.61
N VAL A 538 -28.07 -27.09 -36.62
CA VAL A 538 -29.44 -27.59 -36.54
C VAL A 538 -29.51 -28.66 -35.45
N TYR A 539 -30.06 -28.32 -34.29
CA TYR A 539 -30.20 -29.24 -33.16
C TYR A 539 -31.57 -29.90 -33.15
N LEU A 540 -31.61 -31.21 -32.94
CA LEU A 540 -32.85 -31.94 -32.73
C LEU A 540 -33.12 -32.09 -31.24
N LEU A 541 -34.22 -31.50 -30.76
CA LEU A 541 -34.68 -31.61 -29.39
C LEU A 541 -35.79 -32.67 -29.31
N ARG A 542 -35.66 -33.60 -28.36
CA ARG A 542 -36.70 -34.56 -27.99
C ARG A 542 -37.19 -34.25 -26.59
N ASP A 543 -38.47 -33.94 -26.45
CA ASP A 543 -39.12 -33.53 -25.20
C ASP A 543 -38.36 -32.37 -24.51
N GLY A 544 -37.83 -31.44 -25.30
CA GLY A 544 -37.06 -30.28 -24.84
C GLY A 544 -35.57 -30.52 -24.61
N VAL A 545 -35.08 -31.77 -24.72
CA VAL A 545 -33.66 -32.11 -24.55
C VAL A 545 -32.98 -32.20 -25.91
N PRO A 546 -31.89 -31.46 -26.19
CA PRO A 546 -31.13 -31.61 -27.44
C PRO A 546 -30.42 -32.96 -27.45
N ILE A 547 -30.74 -33.81 -28.43
CA ILE A 547 -30.22 -35.20 -28.53
C ILE A 547 -29.23 -35.40 -29.68
N ALA A 548 -29.20 -34.49 -30.66
CA ALA A 548 -28.33 -34.59 -31.82
C ALA A 548 -28.13 -33.23 -32.49
N ASP A 549 -26.93 -33.02 -33.03
CA ASP A 549 -26.66 -32.02 -34.06
C ASP A 549 -26.87 -32.70 -35.42
N ILE A 550 -27.87 -32.25 -36.16
CA ILE A 550 -28.29 -32.81 -37.45
C ILE A 550 -27.98 -31.86 -38.61
N THR A 551 -27.01 -30.96 -38.42
CA THR A 551 -26.57 -30.01 -39.44
C THR A 551 -26.21 -30.71 -40.76
N GLY A 552 -26.74 -30.18 -41.86
CA GLY A 552 -26.56 -30.76 -43.20
C GLY A 552 -27.37 -32.02 -43.50
N LEU A 553 -28.16 -32.55 -42.55
CA LEU A 553 -29.04 -33.69 -42.77
C LEU A 553 -30.45 -33.25 -43.16
N SER A 554 -31.06 -33.96 -44.11
CA SER A 554 -32.49 -33.82 -44.43
C SER A 554 -33.38 -34.84 -43.69
N THR A 555 -32.75 -35.87 -43.11
CA THR A 555 -33.43 -36.90 -42.32
C THR A 555 -32.55 -37.40 -41.18
N TYR A 556 -33.16 -37.72 -40.04
CA TYR A 556 -32.50 -38.33 -38.88
C TYR A 556 -33.38 -39.44 -38.29
N ASP A 557 -32.78 -40.57 -37.92
CA ASP A 557 -33.48 -41.69 -37.29
C ASP A 557 -33.10 -41.79 -35.81
N ASP A 558 -34.07 -41.53 -34.93
CA ASP A 558 -33.92 -41.65 -33.48
C ASP A 558 -34.40 -43.04 -33.01
N TYR A 559 -33.44 -43.91 -32.71
CA TYR A 559 -33.66 -45.23 -32.15
C TYR A 559 -33.63 -45.25 -30.61
N ALA A 560 -33.54 -44.11 -29.93
CA ALA A 560 -33.60 -44.06 -28.47
C ALA A 560 -35.02 -43.79 -27.93
N ALA A 561 -35.93 -43.27 -28.75
CA ALA A 561 -37.30 -42.95 -28.36
C ALA A 561 -38.14 -44.19 -27.98
N LEU A 562 -39.10 -44.01 -27.06
CA LEU A 562 -40.11 -45.00 -26.69
C LEU A 562 -41.35 -44.28 -26.13
N GLY A 563 -42.54 -44.70 -26.54
CA GLY A 563 -43.78 -44.02 -26.17
C GLY A 563 -44.05 -42.78 -27.01
N THR A 564 -44.94 -41.92 -26.53
CA THR A 564 -45.23 -40.63 -27.18
C THR A 564 -44.14 -39.64 -26.83
N VAL A 565 -43.44 -39.13 -27.85
CA VAL A 565 -42.37 -38.14 -27.75
C VAL A 565 -42.65 -36.96 -28.67
N THR A 566 -42.16 -35.78 -28.29
CA THR A 566 -42.28 -34.54 -29.05
C THR A 566 -40.92 -34.15 -29.60
N TYR A 567 -40.83 -33.88 -30.90
CA TYR A 567 -39.61 -33.36 -31.53
C TYR A 567 -39.77 -31.88 -31.89
N VAL A 568 -38.67 -31.15 -31.79
CA VAL A 568 -38.49 -29.78 -32.28
C VAL A 568 -37.09 -29.70 -32.91
N ALA A 569 -36.98 -29.19 -34.13
CA ALA A 569 -35.70 -28.77 -34.69
C ALA A 569 -35.44 -27.31 -34.34
N ARG A 570 -34.24 -27.03 -33.86
CA ARG A 570 -33.72 -25.69 -33.57
C ARG A 570 -32.64 -25.33 -34.58
N VAL A 571 -32.89 -24.32 -35.39
CA VAL A 571 -31.87 -23.73 -36.27
C VAL A 571 -31.15 -22.61 -35.51
N VAL A 572 -29.84 -22.53 -35.66
CA VAL A 572 -28.97 -21.50 -35.07
C VAL A 572 -28.19 -20.79 -36.16
N ASP A 573 -28.19 -19.46 -36.17
CA ASP A 573 -27.47 -18.62 -37.13
C ASP A 573 -26.02 -18.31 -36.70
N SER A 574 -25.30 -17.53 -37.50
CA SER A 574 -23.92 -17.11 -37.20
C SER A 574 -23.78 -16.16 -36.00
N ASN A 575 -24.88 -15.60 -35.50
CA ASN A 575 -24.91 -14.68 -34.36
C ASN A 575 -25.39 -15.38 -33.08
N GLU A 576 -25.46 -16.72 -33.06
CA GLU A 576 -25.98 -17.50 -31.92
C GLU A 576 -27.45 -17.18 -31.59
N ASN A 577 -28.24 -16.78 -32.59
CA ASN A 577 -29.69 -16.66 -32.50
C ASN A 577 -30.37 -17.92 -32.98
N TYR A 578 -31.58 -18.20 -32.49
CA TYR A 578 -32.27 -19.45 -32.80
C TYR A 578 -33.73 -19.28 -33.23
N ALA A 579 -34.19 -20.24 -34.03
CA ALA A 579 -35.60 -20.45 -34.34
C ALA A 579 -35.97 -21.93 -34.18
N ASP A 580 -37.10 -22.19 -33.50
CA ASP A 580 -37.61 -23.53 -33.26
C ASP A 580 -38.77 -23.85 -34.23
N SER A 581 -38.75 -25.02 -34.86
CA SER A 581 -39.90 -25.53 -35.63
C SER A 581 -41.15 -25.69 -34.76
N LEU A 582 -42.33 -25.80 -35.39
CA LEU A 582 -43.52 -26.29 -34.72
C LEU A 582 -43.29 -27.73 -34.18
N PRO A 583 -43.77 -28.05 -32.97
CA PRO A 583 -43.56 -29.36 -32.36
C PRO A 583 -44.28 -30.46 -33.15
N ALA A 584 -43.60 -31.58 -33.35
CA ALA A 584 -44.14 -32.74 -34.06
C ALA A 584 -44.12 -33.99 -33.15
N ASN A 585 -45.28 -34.62 -32.99
CA ASN A 585 -45.47 -35.75 -32.06
C ASN A 585 -45.46 -37.09 -32.81
N VAL A 586 -44.85 -38.10 -32.20
CA VAL A 586 -44.90 -39.48 -32.69
C VAL A 586 -44.94 -40.46 -31.53
N THR A 587 -45.68 -41.55 -31.69
CA THR A 587 -45.67 -42.66 -30.73
C THR A 587 -44.76 -43.77 -31.26
N VAL A 588 -43.62 -43.96 -30.60
CA VAL A 588 -42.65 -45.01 -30.92
C VAL A 588 -42.97 -46.27 -30.12
N THR A 589 -43.06 -47.40 -30.80
CA THR A 589 -43.20 -48.71 -30.16
C THR A 589 -42.08 -49.65 -30.62
N VAL A 590 -41.71 -50.59 -29.75
CA VAL A 590 -40.75 -51.65 -30.06
C VAL A 590 -41.49 -52.98 -30.14
N ILE A 591 -41.07 -53.85 -31.04
CA ILE A 591 -41.66 -55.19 -31.19
C ILE A 591 -40.84 -56.17 -30.34
N GLY A 592 -41.33 -56.45 -29.13
CA GLY A 592 -40.62 -57.18 -28.09
C GLY A 592 -39.56 -56.32 -27.38
N ALA A 593 -38.73 -56.92 -26.54
CA ALA A 593 -37.63 -56.19 -25.93
C ALA A 593 -36.47 -56.04 -26.92
N VAL A 594 -35.78 -54.91 -26.87
CA VAL A 594 -34.62 -54.59 -27.68
C VAL A 594 -33.51 -54.04 -26.81
N LEU A 595 -32.27 -54.35 -27.16
CA LEU A 595 -31.07 -53.91 -26.46
C LEU A 595 -30.02 -53.47 -27.48
N ALA A 596 -29.48 -52.27 -27.32
CA ALA A 596 -28.43 -51.75 -28.19
C ALA A 596 -27.38 -50.99 -27.38
N ALA A 597 -26.15 -50.89 -27.87
CA ALA A 597 -25.15 -50.00 -27.30
C ALA A 597 -25.48 -48.55 -27.69
N VAL A 598 -25.17 -47.59 -26.82
CA VAL A 598 -25.52 -46.16 -27.04
C VAL A 598 -24.87 -45.54 -28.29
N ASP A 599 -23.77 -46.11 -28.77
CA ASP A 599 -23.05 -45.71 -29.98
C ASP A 599 -23.51 -46.48 -31.25
N ALA A 600 -24.47 -47.39 -31.15
CA ALA A 600 -24.98 -48.22 -32.25
C ALA A 600 -26.47 -48.58 -32.06
N LEU A 601 -27.30 -47.57 -31.84
CA LEU A 601 -28.73 -47.74 -31.53
C LEU A 601 -29.57 -48.25 -32.71
N ASP A 602 -29.08 -48.10 -33.94
CA ASP A 602 -29.67 -48.58 -35.19
C ASP A 602 -29.57 -50.10 -35.39
N ALA A 603 -28.68 -50.77 -34.64
CA ALA A 603 -28.46 -52.21 -34.70
C ALA A 603 -28.85 -52.94 -33.38
N PRO A 604 -30.12 -52.91 -32.95
CA PRO A 604 -30.53 -53.53 -31.70
C PRO A 604 -30.58 -55.06 -31.79
N VAL A 605 -30.11 -55.70 -30.72
CA VAL A 605 -30.37 -57.11 -30.41
C VAL A 605 -31.82 -57.27 -29.94
N LYS A 606 -32.56 -58.22 -30.51
CA LYS A 606 -34.00 -58.41 -30.28
C LYS A 606 -34.26 -59.57 -29.34
N MET A 607 -34.85 -59.31 -28.18
CA MET A 607 -35.18 -60.32 -27.17
C MET A 607 -36.71 -60.50 -27.09
N ARG A 608 -37.23 -61.51 -27.80
CA ARG A 608 -38.69 -61.66 -28.01
C ARG A 608 -39.31 -62.87 -27.32
N LEU A 609 -38.51 -63.90 -27.03
CA LEU A 609 -39.04 -65.17 -26.55
C LEU A 609 -38.87 -65.28 -25.04
N LYS A 610 -40.00 -65.50 -24.34
CA LYS A 610 -40.05 -65.83 -22.92
C LYS A 610 -40.63 -67.21 -22.73
N ALA A 611 -40.00 -68.05 -21.91
CA ALA A 611 -40.49 -69.39 -21.63
C ALA A 611 -41.75 -69.32 -20.73
N ALA A 612 -42.64 -70.31 -20.87
CA ALA A 612 -43.84 -70.39 -20.03
C ALA A 612 -43.45 -70.49 -18.53
N GLY A 613 -43.99 -69.61 -17.70
CA GLY A 613 -43.66 -69.53 -16.27
C GLY A 613 -42.40 -68.72 -15.93
N GLN A 614 -41.75 -68.05 -16.90
CA GLN A 614 -40.66 -67.13 -16.59
C GLN A 614 -41.15 -65.92 -15.78
N PRO A 615 -40.32 -65.42 -14.84
CA PRO A 615 -40.70 -64.32 -13.97
C PRO A 615 -41.03 -63.05 -14.76
N PRO A 616 -41.90 -62.19 -14.21
CA PRO A 616 -42.09 -60.86 -14.75
C PRO A 616 -40.74 -60.13 -14.81
N VAL A 617 -40.67 -59.11 -15.66
CA VAL A 617 -39.53 -58.20 -15.64
C VAL A 617 -39.47 -57.56 -14.24
N THR A 618 -38.41 -57.87 -13.49
CA THR A 618 -38.23 -57.38 -12.12
C THR A 618 -37.31 -56.16 -12.11
N ARG A 619 -37.74 -55.13 -11.40
CA ARG A 619 -37.00 -53.90 -11.17
C ARG A 619 -36.77 -53.76 -9.67
N GLN A 620 -35.51 -53.61 -9.27
CA GLN A 620 -35.13 -53.40 -7.88
C GLN A 620 -34.47 -52.03 -7.75
N LYS A 621 -35.06 -51.14 -6.94
CA LYS A 621 -34.46 -49.86 -6.56
C LYS A 621 -34.05 -49.93 -5.09
N GLN A 622 -32.76 -49.76 -4.83
CA GLN A 622 -32.20 -49.65 -3.50
C GLN A 622 -31.85 -48.19 -3.24
N LEU A 623 -32.53 -47.59 -2.26
CA LEU A 623 -32.17 -46.26 -1.73
C LEU A 623 -31.06 -46.44 -0.70
N ILE A 624 -29.99 -45.66 -0.79
CA ILE A 624 -28.87 -45.73 0.13
C ILE A 624 -29.12 -44.78 1.30
N GLY A 625 -28.83 -45.21 2.53
CA GLY A 625 -29.02 -44.41 3.72
C GLY A 625 -28.63 -45.15 5.00
N ALA A 626 -28.77 -44.48 6.14
CA ALA A 626 -28.38 -44.98 7.44
C ALA A 626 -29.47 -44.77 8.49
N ALA A 627 -29.60 -45.73 9.41
CA ALA A 627 -30.53 -45.68 10.54
C ALA A 627 -29.82 -45.18 11.81
N ASN A 628 -30.18 -43.98 12.28
CA ASN A 628 -29.62 -43.39 13.49
C ASN A 628 -30.55 -43.60 14.68
N HIS A 629 -30.06 -44.23 15.75
CA HIS A 629 -30.83 -44.50 16.97
C HIS A 629 -30.50 -43.46 18.04
N TYR A 630 -31.54 -42.79 18.57
CA TYR A 630 -31.39 -41.76 19.60
C TYR A 630 -32.06 -42.20 20.89
N ALA A 631 -31.45 -41.85 22.03
CA ALA A 631 -32.04 -42.14 23.34
C ALA A 631 -33.44 -41.49 23.46
N GLY A 632 -34.40 -42.26 23.99
CA GLY A 632 -35.80 -41.82 24.11
C GLY A 632 -36.66 -42.06 22.87
N ARG A 633 -36.13 -42.66 21.80
CA ARG A 633 -36.90 -43.11 20.63
C ARG A 633 -36.87 -44.63 20.52
N GLU A 634 -38.03 -45.23 20.30
CA GLU A 634 -38.19 -46.68 20.08
C GLU A 634 -37.74 -47.13 18.68
N HIS A 635 -37.79 -46.22 17.70
CA HIS A 635 -37.41 -46.47 16.31
C HIS A 635 -36.33 -45.51 15.82
N PRO A 636 -35.45 -45.93 14.90
CA PRO A 636 -34.40 -45.08 14.35
C PRO A 636 -34.95 -43.95 13.47
N VAL A 637 -34.17 -42.88 13.34
CA VAL A 637 -34.34 -41.86 12.30
C VAL A 637 -33.49 -42.27 11.11
N PHE A 638 -34.13 -42.49 9.96
CA PHE A 638 -33.43 -42.89 8.75
C PHE A 638 -33.04 -41.67 7.91
N THR A 639 -31.77 -41.57 7.52
CA THR A 639 -31.23 -40.51 6.65
C THR A 639 -30.80 -41.11 5.33
N PHE A 640 -31.40 -40.67 4.22
CA PHE A 640 -31.01 -41.09 2.87
C PHE A 640 -29.81 -40.28 2.37
N SER A 641 -28.94 -40.91 1.57
CA SER A 641 -27.97 -40.20 0.73
C SER A 641 -28.61 -39.79 -0.61
N GLU A 642 -27.94 -38.96 -1.41
CA GLU A 642 -28.39 -38.66 -2.78
C GLU A 642 -28.32 -39.87 -3.73
N PHE A 643 -27.64 -40.95 -3.34
CA PHE A 643 -27.36 -42.09 -4.21
C PHE A 643 -28.46 -43.15 -4.14
N SER A 644 -28.77 -43.75 -5.29
CA SER A 644 -29.62 -44.95 -5.36
C SER A 644 -29.11 -45.90 -6.43
N THR A 645 -29.23 -47.19 -6.18
CA THR A 645 -28.89 -48.24 -7.15
C THR A 645 -30.17 -48.82 -7.71
N GLU A 646 -30.27 -48.83 -9.03
CA GLU A 646 -31.41 -49.44 -9.71
C GLU A 646 -30.92 -50.56 -10.62
N VAL A 647 -31.47 -51.75 -10.44
CA VAL A 647 -31.10 -52.95 -11.18
C VAL A 647 -32.33 -53.52 -11.87
N PHE A 648 -32.12 -53.94 -13.10
CA PHE A 648 -33.15 -54.47 -13.97
C PHE A 648 -32.73 -55.86 -14.46
N ASN A 649 -33.58 -56.85 -14.26
CA ASN A 649 -33.25 -58.26 -14.51
C ASN A 649 -34.14 -58.90 -15.59
N PRO A 650 -33.90 -58.61 -16.88
CA PRO A 650 -34.64 -59.24 -17.95
C PRO A 650 -34.14 -60.66 -18.20
N SER A 651 -35.08 -61.57 -18.43
CA SER A 651 -34.82 -62.97 -18.80
C SER A 651 -35.57 -63.35 -20.07
N TYR A 652 -34.86 -63.98 -20.99
CA TYR A 652 -35.35 -64.37 -22.33
C TYR A 652 -34.66 -65.67 -22.77
N TYR A 653 -35.01 -66.17 -23.96
CA TYR A 653 -34.26 -67.23 -24.61
C TYR A 653 -34.14 -67.00 -26.12
N TYR A 654 -33.12 -67.59 -26.74
CA TYR A 654 -32.98 -67.68 -28.19
C TYR A 654 -33.19 -69.11 -28.68
N THR A 655 -33.69 -69.22 -29.91
CA THR A 655 -33.78 -70.49 -30.67
C THR A 655 -32.75 -70.56 -31.80
N SER A 656 -31.88 -69.55 -31.91
CA SER A 656 -30.90 -69.35 -32.98
C SER A 656 -29.56 -68.97 -32.36
N PHE A 657 -28.50 -69.70 -32.71
CA PHE A 657 -27.15 -69.41 -32.24
C PHE A 657 -26.62 -68.06 -32.76
N ALA A 658 -27.03 -67.63 -33.95
CA ALA A 658 -26.63 -66.34 -34.50
C ALA A 658 -27.18 -65.15 -33.69
N ASP A 659 -28.42 -65.24 -33.19
CA ASP A 659 -28.99 -64.19 -32.32
C ASP A 659 -28.29 -64.15 -30.96
N TRP A 660 -27.82 -65.31 -30.49
CA TRP A 660 -26.99 -65.43 -29.30
C TRP A 660 -25.62 -64.78 -29.47
N GLU A 661 -24.92 -65.04 -30.58
CA GLU A 661 -23.62 -64.40 -30.87
C GLU A 661 -23.74 -62.87 -30.94
N LEU A 662 -24.84 -62.34 -31.48
CA LEU A 662 -25.10 -60.89 -31.48
C LEU A 662 -25.26 -60.33 -30.07
N LEU A 663 -25.93 -61.06 -29.16
CA LEU A 663 -26.04 -60.67 -27.76
C LEU A 663 -24.68 -60.75 -27.05
N GLU A 664 -23.91 -61.82 -27.25
CA GLU A 664 -22.57 -61.96 -26.65
C GLU A 664 -21.63 -60.85 -27.14
N ALA A 665 -21.66 -60.54 -28.44
CA ALA A 665 -20.90 -59.43 -29.00
C ALA A 665 -21.29 -58.11 -28.34
N LEU A 666 -22.58 -57.84 -28.15
CA LEU A 666 -23.06 -56.65 -27.46
C LEU A 666 -22.60 -56.60 -26.00
N VAL A 667 -22.70 -57.71 -25.25
CA VAL A 667 -22.23 -57.79 -23.85
C VAL A 667 -20.72 -57.55 -23.77
N ASN A 668 -19.95 -58.10 -24.70
CA ASN A 668 -18.50 -57.97 -24.75
C ASN A 668 -18.01 -56.57 -25.12
N ARG A 669 -18.86 -55.69 -25.68
CA ARG A 669 -18.53 -54.27 -25.90
C ARG A 669 -18.30 -53.51 -24.60
N ARG A 670 -18.90 -53.94 -23.48
CA ARG A 670 -18.76 -53.32 -22.13
C ARG A 670 -19.08 -51.81 -22.13
N GLN A 671 -20.02 -51.40 -22.95
CA GLN A 671 -20.51 -50.02 -23.05
C GLN A 671 -21.86 -49.88 -22.35
N THR A 672 -22.29 -48.63 -22.14
CA THR A 672 -23.69 -48.34 -21.77
C THR A 672 -24.62 -48.86 -22.85
N VAL A 673 -25.68 -49.55 -22.44
CA VAL A 673 -26.72 -50.09 -23.33
C VAL A 673 -28.06 -49.44 -23.04
N LEU A 674 -28.89 -49.32 -24.07
CA LEU A 674 -30.29 -48.92 -23.98
C LEU A 674 -31.19 -50.16 -24.10
N TYR A 675 -31.86 -50.51 -23.01
CA TYR A 675 -32.94 -51.49 -23.01
C TYR A 675 -34.29 -50.80 -23.24
N ARG A 676 -35.09 -51.33 -24.16
CA ARG A 676 -36.48 -50.92 -24.38
C ARG A 676 -37.42 -52.12 -24.50
N ASP A 677 -38.66 -52.00 -24.01
CA ASP A 677 -39.68 -53.03 -24.22
C ASP A 677 -41.11 -52.49 -24.40
N MET A 678 -42.04 -53.40 -24.65
CA MET A 678 -43.46 -53.11 -24.87
C MET A 678 -44.21 -52.66 -23.61
N LEU A 679 -43.59 -52.77 -22.43
CA LEU A 679 -44.17 -52.33 -21.16
C LEU A 679 -43.84 -50.86 -20.87
N GLY A 680 -43.11 -50.20 -21.77
CA GLY A 680 -42.67 -48.81 -21.61
C GLY A 680 -41.37 -48.67 -20.82
N ASN A 681 -40.67 -49.77 -20.52
CA ASN A 681 -39.35 -49.67 -19.89
C ASN A 681 -38.35 -49.10 -20.89
N ARG A 682 -37.67 -48.02 -20.51
CA ARG A 682 -36.58 -47.37 -21.28
C ARG A 682 -35.44 -47.09 -20.31
N ILE A 683 -34.37 -47.88 -20.39
CA ILE A 683 -33.31 -47.91 -19.36
C ILE A 683 -31.94 -47.85 -20.02
N PHE A 684 -31.16 -46.84 -19.65
CA PHE A 684 -29.73 -46.82 -19.90
C PHE A 684 -29.00 -47.49 -18.74
N GLY A 685 -28.16 -48.48 -19.03
CA GLY A 685 -27.47 -49.24 -18.00
C GLY A 685 -26.23 -49.97 -18.49
N ALA A 686 -25.49 -50.53 -17.54
CA ALA A 686 -24.39 -51.43 -17.79
C ALA A 686 -24.81 -52.86 -17.46
N ILE A 687 -24.42 -53.81 -18.32
CA ILE A 687 -24.66 -55.24 -18.07
C ILE A 687 -23.59 -55.73 -17.09
N THR A 688 -23.97 -56.00 -15.84
CA THR A 688 -23.05 -56.40 -14.77
C THR A 688 -22.99 -57.92 -14.57
N ILE A 689 -24.05 -58.63 -14.95
CA ILE A 689 -24.11 -60.10 -14.92
C ILE A 689 -24.84 -60.59 -16.16
N HIS A 690 -24.29 -61.62 -16.80
CA HIS A 690 -24.85 -62.32 -17.95
C HIS A 690 -24.82 -63.82 -17.66
N ASN A 691 -25.95 -64.36 -17.17
CA ASN A 691 -26.09 -65.79 -16.86
C ASN A 691 -26.83 -66.48 -17.99
N PHE A 692 -26.37 -67.64 -18.44
CA PHE A 692 -27.07 -68.43 -19.44
C PHE A 692 -26.99 -69.93 -19.20
N THR A 693 -27.93 -70.66 -19.80
CA THR A 693 -28.01 -72.11 -19.77
C THR A 693 -28.47 -72.57 -21.14
N GLN A 694 -27.73 -73.52 -21.73
CA GLN A 694 -28.08 -74.13 -23.00
C GLN A 694 -28.78 -75.46 -22.73
N GLU A 695 -30.03 -75.61 -23.19
CA GLU A 695 -30.83 -76.84 -23.01
C GLU A 695 -30.60 -77.85 -24.14
N ASP A 696 -30.43 -77.37 -25.38
CA ASP A 696 -30.14 -78.16 -26.58
C ASP A 696 -29.37 -77.33 -27.63
N ASP A 697 -29.08 -77.90 -28.81
CA ASP A 697 -28.29 -77.23 -29.87
C ASP A 697 -28.88 -75.88 -30.32
N ASN A 698 -30.17 -75.63 -30.09
CA ASN A 698 -30.83 -74.43 -30.59
C ASN A 698 -31.39 -73.54 -29.47
N ARG A 699 -31.55 -74.00 -28.23
CA ARG A 699 -32.22 -73.24 -27.16
C ARG A 699 -31.27 -72.78 -26.05
N ILE A 700 -31.03 -71.47 -26.00
CA ILE A 700 -30.20 -70.82 -24.96
C ILE A 700 -31.08 -69.89 -24.14
N MET A 701 -31.28 -70.22 -22.86
CA MET A 701 -31.94 -69.34 -21.90
C MET A 701 -30.92 -68.43 -21.24
N PHE A 702 -31.24 -67.15 -21.08
CA PHE A 702 -30.34 -66.20 -20.43
C PHE A 702 -31.08 -65.19 -19.57
N ALA A 703 -30.36 -64.67 -18.59
CA ALA A 703 -30.79 -63.59 -17.72
C ALA A 703 -29.68 -62.54 -17.66
N LEU A 704 -30.07 -61.28 -17.82
CA LEU A 704 -29.16 -60.15 -17.68
C LEU A 704 -29.40 -59.47 -16.33
N THR A 705 -28.35 -58.84 -15.81
CA THR A 705 -28.44 -57.84 -14.77
C THR A 705 -27.96 -56.53 -15.36
N ILE A 706 -28.91 -55.62 -15.59
CA ILE A 706 -28.64 -54.29 -16.13
C ILE A 706 -28.73 -53.32 -14.96
N GLN A 707 -27.58 -52.80 -14.53
CA GLN A 707 -27.53 -51.74 -13.53
C GLN A 707 -27.70 -50.40 -14.24
N ARG A 708 -28.69 -49.61 -13.83
CA ARG A 708 -28.89 -48.27 -14.37
C ARG A 708 -27.64 -47.41 -14.13
N VAL A 709 -27.23 -46.67 -15.14
CA VAL A 709 -26.11 -45.73 -15.06
C VAL A 709 -26.60 -44.32 -15.29
N ASP A 710 -25.78 -43.35 -14.89
CA ASP A 710 -26.03 -41.94 -15.16
C ASP A 710 -25.62 -41.61 -16.60
N TYR A 711 -26.51 -41.93 -17.54
CA TYR A 711 -26.33 -41.60 -18.95
C TYR A 711 -27.22 -40.42 -19.31
N VAL A 712 -26.59 -39.34 -19.73
CA VAL A 712 -27.24 -38.10 -20.16
C VAL A 712 -27.24 -38.07 -21.68
N GLU A 713 -28.43 -38.08 -22.28
CA GLU A 713 -28.60 -37.99 -23.74
C GLU A 713 -28.45 -36.56 -24.26
N GLN A 714 -28.49 -35.58 -23.36
CA GLN A 714 -28.33 -34.18 -23.70
C GLN A 714 -26.94 -33.94 -24.29
N ILE A 715 -26.89 -33.45 -25.52
CA ILE A 715 -25.65 -32.93 -26.11
C ILE A 715 -25.47 -31.47 -25.70
N GLU A 716 -24.20 -31.03 -25.65
CA GLU A 716 -23.88 -29.61 -25.52
C GLU A 716 -24.08 -28.91 -26.87
N TYR A 717 -24.46 -27.64 -26.83
CA TYR A 717 -24.46 -26.80 -28.02
C TYR A 717 -23.02 -26.39 -28.33
N ALA A 718 -22.62 -26.54 -29.58
CA ALA A 718 -21.31 -26.11 -30.05
C ALA A 718 -21.24 -24.57 -30.06
N GLU A 719 -20.03 -24.03 -29.88
CA GLU A 719 -19.81 -22.60 -30.12
C GLU A 719 -19.79 -22.35 -31.63
N VAL A 720 -20.45 -21.28 -32.07
CA VAL A 720 -20.29 -20.80 -33.44
C VAL A 720 -18.91 -20.18 -33.59
N ASP A 721 -18.09 -20.73 -34.49
CA ASP A 721 -16.77 -20.18 -34.80
C ASP A 721 -16.91 -18.72 -35.26
N ALA A 722 -16.25 -17.79 -34.56
CA ALA A 722 -16.19 -16.40 -34.98
C ALA A 722 -15.37 -16.28 -36.27
N SER A 723 -16.07 -16.17 -37.40
CA SER A 723 -15.46 -15.95 -38.73
C SER A 723 -14.90 -14.54 -38.90
#